data_AF-A0A6M0S700-F1
#
_entry.id   AF-A0A6M0S700-F1
#
_cell.length_a   1.000
_cell.length_b   1.000
_cell.length_c   1.000
_cell.angle_alpha   90.00
_cell.angle_beta   90.00
_cell.angle_gamma   90.00
#
_symmetry.space_group_name_H-M   'P 1'
#
loop_
_entity.id
_entity.type
_entity.pdbx_description
1 polymer ?
#
loop_
_entity_poly.entity_id
_entity_poly.type
_entity_poly.pdbx_seq_one_letter_code
_entity_poly.pdbx_strand_id
1 'polypeptide(L)'
;MALAILRWQDTDDDYTHVDIDIGITNRYYRYQIGDEAIRRFNGLKQLEDPTFISPLMGPLPEESLGRKTLEIPNEQFDRKHRYLQLFSFRTAQLEGPALSEIVQIPAFGLQREQDDSHNAVSLSLEDSMPSQTIEQPPVEVVTFSYKEASPVSTAMAFKGLSSVIGGLKKFAPLAKKATAVVTSPHAQNALKQAGTFLKNPQNQQMLMNAGTSLLSKTGLTGQQPMNNQAMMQLLMNFLNQSGMAGTPQMGMMPGAGTMPAMTGANLMGAQQNPMLAAGMFPTQQMGSQLPNSSAVNTAMLAQQQLQKNQLQRFPTGTANRTTNLSRARSFSTAASVPYSDQMALPALAALPSLLGGLGGAGATGGASALMGGANMSGLVTSLMPLLQQVLTPETVQMMMQNISPTKMLGAVTDSVTQVAKVSLEDKKQDQQHIEKLIANADDTAMEKWAYGAAVVNALAWSPEVVDYRRVGRVRLDFMDVTPLMLHGRSRVLYHQDHDIAFPLKLETPRPIRKGILQILVKDPESLEILLEKKYKVDDLTSGPLDVVPTLRRDQLELLEPNEDYLVTVVLAWKGRSRRNPSPRRKKPMGTSMTQMITLMRDYCFDRIEGQSETVALNDVDRYRSYWHKVWQGQLSSRRRRLTLDCKYYYTLERDRTVLARMETLSRIQQTSDTRQEGKLKAGMMLNPERLNELLGQISDHEPLDDEQLNALFNTDNISLFNALARTEVKFKGRKGSTVALWVYPELKIQRILLKQASEIDENGHVTELVEAPVYFPMPTKAHFIGVSDDD
;
A
#
# COMPACT_ATOMS: atom_id res chain seq x y z
N MET A 1 32.36 16.97 -1.64
CA MET A 1 32.35 16.35 -2.98
C MET A 1 30.89 16.09 -3.33
N ALA A 2 30.51 16.08 -4.61
CA ALA A 2 29.22 15.47 -4.97
C ALA A 2 29.35 13.95 -4.76
N LEU A 3 28.29 13.30 -4.30
CA LEU A 3 28.19 11.85 -4.23
C LEU A 3 27.25 11.41 -5.36
N ALA A 4 27.65 10.41 -6.14
CA ALA A 4 26.73 9.78 -7.10
C ALA A 4 25.99 8.64 -6.39
N ILE A 5 24.69 8.51 -6.58
CA ILE A 5 23.87 7.46 -5.99
C ILE A 5 23.51 6.47 -7.10
N LEU A 6 23.57 5.19 -6.78
CA LEU A 6 23.25 4.06 -7.64
C LEU A 6 22.32 3.12 -6.86
N ARG A 7 21.17 2.74 -7.43
CA ARG A 7 20.20 1.84 -6.79
C ARG A 7 19.64 0.87 -7.82
N TRP A 8 19.89 -0.42 -7.63
CA TRP A 8 19.21 -1.47 -8.38
C TRP A 8 17.70 -1.45 -8.04
N GLN A 9 16.83 -1.51 -9.05
CA GLN A 9 15.39 -1.69 -8.85
C GLN A 9 15.03 -3.18 -9.02
N ASP A 10 15.14 -3.66 -10.24
CA ASP A 10 14.76 -5.01 -10.66
C ASP A 10 15.56 -5.46 -11.92
N THR A 11 15.24 -6.65 -12.40
CA THR A 11 15.85 -7.28 -13.57
C THR A 11 14.77 -8.05 -14.31
N ASP A 12 14.46 -7.60 -15.53
CA ASP A 12 13.59 -8.29 -16.48
C ASP A 12 14.40 -9.36 -17.25
N ASP A 13 13.79 -10.01 -18.25
CA ASP A 13 14.47 -11.03 -19.06
C ASP A 13 15.69 -10.47 -19.82
N ASP A 14 15.57 -9.27 -20.41
CA ASP A 14 16.62 -8.68 -21.28
C ASP A 14 17.51 -7.63 -20.58
N TYR A 15 16.98 -6.90 -19.58
CA TYR A 15 17.65 -5.74 -18.96
C TYR A 15 17.59 -5.76 -17.44
N THR A 16 18.62 -5.20 -16.82
CA THR A 16 18.65 -4.81 -15.40
C THR A 16 18.42 -3.31 -15.29
N HIS A 17 17.44 -2.92 -14.48
CA HIS A 17 17.05 -1.52 -14.30
C HIS A 17 17.72 -0.94 -13.04
N VAL A 18 18.41 0.18 -13.21
CA VAL A 18 19.20 0.80 -12.15
C VAL A 18 18.99 2.31 -12.12
N ASP A 19 18.42 2.82 -11.03
CA ASP A 19 18.32 4.26 -10.80
C ASP A 19 19.68 4.87 -10.49
N ILE A 20 19.95 6.00 -11.14
CA ILE A 20 21.06 6.89 -10.85
C ILE A 20 20.54 8.25 -10.36
N ASP A 21 21.23 8.83 -9.37
CA ASP A 21 21.14 10.26 -9.04
C ASP A 21 22.57 10.81 -8.99
N ILE A 22 22.94 11.62 -9.98
CA ILE A 22 24.27 12.24 -10.08
C ILE A 22 24.31 13.66 -9.49
N GLY A 23 23.18 14.14 -8.96
CA GLY A 23 22.98 15.50 -8.48
C GLY A 23 22.97 16.56 -9.57
N ILE A 24 22.56 17.78 -9.20
CA ILE A 24 22.33 18.89 -10.14
C ILE A 24 23.62 19.37 -10.84
N THR A 25 24.77 19.30 -10.16
CA THR A 25 26.03 19.85 -10.69
C THR A 25 26.72 18.98 -11.72
N ASN A 26 26.49 17.67 -11.69
CA ASN A 26 27.10 16.73 -12.61
C ASN A 26 26.09 16.38 -13.70
N ARG A 27 26.54 16.37 -14.96
CA ARG A 27 25.65 16.24 -16.13
C ARG A 27 26.02 15.05 -17.00
N TYR A 28 27.27 14.63 -16.96
CA TYR A 28 27.78 13.48 -17.69
C TYR A 28 28.01 12.33 -16.73
N TYR A 29 27.83 11.10 -17.21
CA TYR A 29 28.04 9.90 -16.40
C TYR A 29 28.52 8.73 -17.26
N ARG A 30 29.16 7.77 -16.60
CA ARG A 30 29.42 6.43 -17.14
C ARG A 30 29.36 5.43 -16.00
N TYR A 31 28.98 4.20 -16.30
CA TYR A 31 29.06 3.09 -15.35
C TYR A 31 30.13 2.10 -15.78
N GLN A 32 30.64 1.34 -14.81
CA GLN A 32 31.58 0.26 -15.01
C GLN A 32 31.08 -1.01 -14.29
N ILE A 33 31.26 -2.16 -14.92
CA ILE A 33 30.90 -3.48 -14.40
C ILE A 33 32.20 -4.27 -14.20
N GLY A 34 32.34 -4.94 -13.07
CA GLY A 34 33.51 -5.76 -12.74
C GLY A 34 33.19 -6.84 -11.72
N ASP A 35 34.25 -7.48 -11.22
CA ASP A 35 34.15 -8.45 -10.13
C ASP A 35 34.25 -7.78 -8.74
N GLU A 36 34.50 -8.57 -7.70
CA GLU A 36 34.56 -8.07 -6.31
C GLU A 36 35.90 -7.40 -5.96
N ALA A 37 36.86 -7.29 -6.89
CA ALA A 37 38.14 -6.65 -6.63
C ALA A 37 37.96 -5.13 -6.44
N ILE A 38 38.29 -4.65 -5.24
CA ILE A 38 38.16 -3.24 -4.85
C ILE A 38 39.52 -2.66 -4.51
N ARG A 39 39.99 -1.72 -5.34
CA ARG A 39 41.10 -0.84 -4.99
C ARG A 39 40.61 0.38 -4.22
N ARG A 40 41.47 0.94 -3.36
CA ARG A 40 41.21 2.23 -2.70
C ARG A 40 41.99 3.34 -3.40
N PHE A 41 41.27 4.31 -3.98
CA PHE A 41 41.86 5.49 -4.60
C PHE A 41 41.39 6.74 -3.83
N ASN A 42 42.33 7.52 -3.29
CA ASN A 42 42.04 8.69 -2.44
C ASN A 42 41.02 8.42 -1.30
N GLY A 43 41.10 7.22 -0.71
CA GLY A 43 40.21 6.77 0.37
C GLY A 43 38.85 6.21 -0.09
N LEU A 44 38.46 6.41 -1.35
CA LEU A 44 37.22 5.88 -1.92
C LEU A 44 37.42 4.47 -2.49
N LYS A 45 36.39 3.62 -2.40
CA LYS A 45 36.36 2.28 -3.00
C LYS A 45 36.06 2.36 -4.49
N GLN A 46 36.92 1.79 -5.33
CA GLN A 46 36.74 1.71 -6.78
C GLN A 46 36.91 0.25 -7.23
N LEU A 47 36.14 -0.20 -8.22
CA LEU A 47 36.43 -1.48 -8.90
C LEU A 47 37.84 -1.42 -9.50
N GLU A 48 38.62 -2.48 -9.26
CA GLU A 48 40.02 -2.55 -9.66
C GLU A 48 40.18 -2.79 -11.16
N ASP A 49 39.57 -3.88 -11.65
CA ASP A 49 39.59 -4.32 -13.05
C ASP A 49 38.17 -4.50 -13.61
N PRO A 50 37.49 -3.42 -14.05
CA PRO A 50 36.18 -3.52 -14.69
C PRO A 50 36.27 -4.20 -16.06
N THR A 51 35.47 -5.25 -16.28
CA THR A 51 35.36 -5.94 -17.58
C THR A 51 34.58 -5.15 -18.61
N PHE A 52 33.68 -4.26 -18.18
CA PHE A 52 32.95 -3.35 -19.04
C PHE A 52 32.95 -1.92 -18.49
N ILE A 53 33.11 -0.94 -19.38
CA ILE A 53 32.98 0.49 -19.08
C ILE A 53 32.10 1.08 -20.18
N SER A 54 30.95 1.65 -19.82
CA SER A 54 30.08 2.30 -20.79
C SER A 54 30.70 3.59 -21.34
N PRO A 55 30.34 4.01 -22.57
CA PRO A 55 30.72 5.32 -23.10
C PRO A 55 30.22 6.44 -22.19
N LEU A 56 30.84 7.62 -22.29
CA LEU A 56 30.38 8.80 -21.55
C LEU A 56 29.01 9.23 -22.08
N MET A 57 27.99 9.10 -21.22
CA MET A 57 26.61 9.48 -21.49
C MET A 57 26.31 10.87 -20.92
N GLY A 58 25.38 11.57 -21.58
CA GLY A 58 24.93 12.90 -21.19
C GLY A 58 25.18 13.97 -22.26
N PRO A 59 24.90 15.25 -21.96
CA PRO A 59 24.44 15.73 -20.66
C PRO A 59 23.02 15.23 -20.35
N LEU A 60 22.75 14.84 -19.10
CA LEU A 60 21.37 14.66 -18.64
C LEU A 60 20.61 15.99 -18.77
N PRO A 61 19.30 15.99 -19.07
CA PRO A 61 18.49 17.22 -19.13
C PRO A 61 18.42 17.94 -17.78
N GLU A 62 18.15 19.25 -17.77
CA GLU A 62 18.12 20.03 -16.52
C GLU A 62 16.96 19.57 -15.62
N GLU A 63 15.82 19.30 -16.24
CA GLU A 63 14.58 18.82 -15.64
C GLU A 63 14.71 17.47 -14.93
N SER A 64 15.74 16.68 -15.27
CA SER A 64 16.04 15.41 -14.59
C SER A 64 16.58 15.60 -13.18
N LEU A 65 17.12 16.79 -12.85
CA LEU A 65 17.88 17.07 -11.62
C LEU A 65 19.05 16.10 -11.37
N GLY A 66 19.56 15.44 -12.42
CA GLY A 66 20.59 14.40 -12.33
C GLY A 66 20.05 12.99 -12.13
N ARG A 67 18.72 12.77 -12.17
CA ARG A 67 18.08 11.47 -11.97
C ARG A 67 17.70 10.79 -13.27
N LYS A 68 17.97 9.49 -13.37
CA LYS A 68 17.57 8.66 -14.52
C LYS A 68 17.57 7.19 -14.14
N THR A 69 16.66 6.40 -14.70
CA THR A 69 16.75 4.93 -14.69
C THR A 69 17.60 4.47 -15.89
N LEU A 70 18.60 3.63 -15.64
CA LEU A 70 19.47 3.03 -16.64
C LEU A 70 19.03 1.59 -16.91
N GLU A 71 18.78 1.29 -18.18
CA GLU A 71 18.59 -0.06 -18.69
C GLU A 71 19.98 -0.60 -19.08
N ILE A 72 20.44 -1.65 -18.40
CA ILE A 72 21.74 -2.29 -18.66
C ILE A 72 21.46 -3.71 -19.17
N PRO A 73 21.88 -4.08 -20.40
CA PRO A 73 21.64 -5.41 -20.95
C PRO A 73 22.16 -6.53 -20.03
N ASN A 74 21.35 -7.55 -19.79
CA ASN A 74 21.68 -8.65 -18.89
C ASN A 74 22.92 -9.45 -19.33
N GLU A 75 23.23 -9.46 -20.64
CA GLU A 75 24.44 -10.04 -21.22
C GLU A 75 25.76 -9.39 -20.72
N GLN A 76 25.71 -8.19 -20.16
CA GLN A 76 26.89 -7.52 -19.58
C GLN A 76 27.22 -8.01 -18.17
N PHE A 77 26.33 -8.80 -17.56
CA PHE A 77 26.52 -9.37 -16.22
C PHE A 77 26.76 -10.88 -16.31
N ASP A 78 27.72 -11.37 -15.52
CA ASP A 78 27.89 -12.81 -15.31
C ASP A 78 28.07 -13.14 -13.81
N ARG A 79 28.29 -14.42 -13.49
CA ARG A 79 28.41 -14.87 -12.09
C ARG A 79 29.58 -14.24 -11.33
N LYS A 80 30.64 -13.84 -12.03
CA LYS A 80 31.84 -13.17 -11.52
C LYS A 80 31.70 -11.66 -11.68
N HIS A 81 31.31 -11.17 -12.85
CA HIS A 81 31.22 -9.76 -13.19
C HIS A 81 29.79 -9.23 -12.99
N ARG A 82 29.47 -8.87 -11.74
CA ARG A 82 28.14 -8.42 -11.29
C ARG A 82 28.16 -7.23 -10.33
N TYR A 83 29.30 -6.56 -10.22
CA TYR A 83 29.45 -5.38 -9.38
C TYR A 83 29.46 -4.14 -10.27
N LEU A 84 28.48 -3.26 -10.06
CA LEU A 84 28.24 -2.06 -10.85
C LEU A 84 28.67 -0.81 -10.05
N GLN A 85 29.37 0.12 -10.71
CA GLN A 85 29.74 1.39 -10.10
C GLN A 85 29.57 2.56 -11.09
N LEU A 86 29.04 3.68 -10.61
CA LEU A 86 28.77 4.88 -11.38
C LEU A 86 29.83 5.95 -11.14
N PHE A 87 30.23 6.61 -12.22
CA PHE A 87 31.02 7.84 -12.24
C PHE A 87 30.18 8.95 -12.86
N SER A 88 30.23 10.14 -12.26
CA SER A 88 29.62 11.33 -12.86
C SER A 88 30.58 12.52 -12.88
N PHE A 89 30.37 13.42 -13.83
CA PHE A 89 31.25 14.53 -14.16
C PHE A 89 30.43 15.77 -14.49
N ARG A 90 31.00 16.95 -14.27
CA ARG A 90 30.39 18.24 -14.60
C ARG A 90 30.38 18.50 -16.10
N THR A 91 31.47 18.14 -16.78
CA THR A 91 31.71 18.43 -18.20
C THR A 91 32.09 17.17 -18.96
N ALA A 92 32.00 17.21 -20.30
CA ALA A 92 32.38 16.11 -21.17
C ALA A 92 33.90 15.77 -21.07
N GLN A 93 34.69 16.72 -20.57
CA GLN A 93 36.13 16.63 -20.33
C GLN A 93 36.48 15.91 -19.01
N LEU A 94 35.50 15.27 -18.36
CA LEU A 94 35.64 14.48 -17.13
C LEU A 94 36.00 15.31 -15.87
N GLU A 95 35.66 16.60 -15.85
CA GLU A 95 35.93 17.46 -14.70
C GLU A 95 34.96 17.23 -13.53
N GLY A 96 35.45 17.42 -12.30
CA GLY A 96 34.64 17.28 -11.08
C GLY A 96 34.06 15.88 -10.86
N PRO A 97 34.88 14.81 -10.87
CA PRO A 97 34.42 13.44 -10.73
C PRO A 97 33.71 13.22 -9.38
N ALA A 98 32.58 12.53 -9.43
CA ALA A 98 31.89 11.95 -8.29
C ALA A 98 31.70 10.44 -8.53
N LEU A 99 31.76 9.67 -7.45
CA LEU A 99 31.75 8.21 -7.46
C LEU A 99 30.57 7.69 -6.65
N SER A 100 29.94 6.60 -7.09
CA SER A 100 28.96 5.87 -6.28
C SER A 100 29.61 4.78 -5.43
N GLU A 101 28.85 4.29 -4.46
CA GLU A 101 29.09 2.97 -3.90
C GLU A 101 28.99 1.89 -5.00
N ILE A 102 29.64 0.75 -4.74
CA ILE A 102 29.61 -0.41 -5.62
C ILE A 102 28.38 -1.24 -5.26
N VAL A 103 27.48 -1.43 -6.22
CA VAL A 103 26.22 -2.19 -6.05
C VAL A 103 26.38 -3.56 -6.68
N GLN A 104 26.07 -4.62 -5.92
CA GLN A 104 26.03 -5.98 -6.45
C GLN A 104 24.67 -6.26 -7.08
N ILE A 105 24.66 -6.60 -8.37
CA ILE A 105 23.45 -7.01 -9.10
C ILE A 105 23.18 -8.50 -8.82
N PRO A 106 21.93 -8.89 -8.50
CA PRO A 106 21.60 -10.30 -8.30
C PRO A 106 21.66 -11.07 -9.63
N ALA A 107 22.33 -12.22 -9.64
CA ALA A 107 22.40 -13.07 -10.83
C ALA A 107 21.10 -13.88 -11.02
N PHE A 108 20.08 -13.24 -11.62
CA PHE A 108 18.87 -13.89 -12.13
C PHE A 108 19.05 -14.28 -13.61
N GLY A 109 18.18 -15.14 -14.13
CA GLY A 109 17.95 -15.28 -15.58
C GLY A 109 18.99 -16.02 -16.43
N LEU A 110 20.29 -15.97 -16.12
CA LEU A 110 21.37 -16.51 -16.97
C LEU A 110 21.28 -18.04 -17.18
N GLN A 111 20.48 -18.45 -18.18
CA GLN A 111 20.58 -19.75 -18.85
C GLN A 111 22.01 -19.85 -19.39
N ARG A 112 22.85 -20.82 -19.01
CA ARG A 112 22.64 -22.28 -19.15
C ARG A 112 22.28 -22.62 -20.58
N GLU A 113 23.30 -22.59 -21.43
CA GLU A 113 23.27 -23.23 -22.74
C GLU A 113 22.68 -24.64 -22.61
N GLN A 114 21.50 -24.79 -23.23
CA GLN A 114 21.05 -25.97 -23.96
C GLN A 114 21.56 -27.34 -23.47
N ASP A 115 20.79 -27.94 -22.55
CA ASP A 115 20.74 -29.40 -22.45
C ASP A 115 19.31 -29.84 -22.08
N ASP A 116 18.56 -30.27 -23.11
CA ASP A 116 17.19 -30.75 -22.98
C ASP A 116 17.20 -32.21 -22.50
N SER A 117 16.58 -32.50 -21.35
CA SER A 117 15.52 -33.52 -21.25
C SER A 117 15.09 -33.94 -19.82
N HIS A 118 13.86 -34.44 -19.77
CA HIS A 118 13.30 -35.43 -18.83
C HIS A 118 12.75 -35.06 -17.43
N ASN A 119 11.43 -35.29 -17.36
CA ASN A 119 10.69 -36.08 -16.37
C ASN A 119 10.50 -35.52 -14.95
N ALA A 120 9.29 -35.04 -14.68
CA ALA A 120 8.73 -34.95 -13.34
C ALA A 120 8.21 -36.33 -12.90
N VAL A 121 8.58 -36.77 -11.69
CA VAL A 121 8.04 -37.96 -11.03
C VAL A 121 7.34 -37.51 -9.75
N SER A 122 6.05 -37.81 -9.65
CA SER A 122 5.28 -37.65 -8.42
C SER A 122 5.35 -38.95 -7.61
N LEU A 123 5.54 -38.85 -6.29
CA LEU A 123 5.43 -39.97 -5.36
C LEU A 123 4.66 -39.54 -4.12
N SER A 124 3.57 -40.24 -3.85
CA SER A 124 2.72 -40.13 -2.67
C SER A 124 3.46 -40.60 -1.41
N LEU A 125 3.12 -39.99 -0.27
CA LEU A 125 3.79 -40.18 1.01
C LEU A 125 2.80 -40.71 2.05
N GLU A 126 2.99 -41.94 2.51
CA GLU A 126 2.28 -42.48 3.67
C GLU A 126 3.05 -43.69 4.24
N ASP A 127 3.83 -43.47 5.30
CA ASP A 127 3.78 -44.29 6.50
C ASP A 127 4.52 -43.62 7.66
N SER A 128 4.12 -43.91 8.91
CA SER A 128 4.67 -43.26 10.11
C SER A 128 5.46 -44.22 10.99
N MET A 129 6.61 -43.77 11.50
CA MET A 129 7.51 -44.57 12.36
C MET A 129 7.75 -43.89 13.71
N PRO A 130 7.91 -44.67 14.81
CA PRO A 130 7.91 -44.16 16.17
C PRO A 130 9.21 -43.42 16.56
N SER A 131 9.08 -42.55 17.56
CA SER A 131 10.17 -41.75 18.12
C SER A 131 11.09 -42.56 19.04
N GLN A 132 12.40 -42.44 18.85
CA GLN A 132 13.43 -42.79 19.83
C GLN A 132 14.26 -41.56 20.20
N THR A 133 14.72 -41.51 21.45
CA THR A 133 15.54 -40.43 22.01
C THR A 133 17.01 -40.68 21.68
N ILE A 134 17.66 -39.74 21.00
CA ILE A 134 19.08 -39.82 20.64
C ILE A 134 19.83 -38.67 21.33
N GLU A 135 20.84 -38.99 22.13
CA GLU A 135 21.77 -38.00 22.70
C GLU A 135 22.64 -37.42 21.58
N GLN A 136 22.59 -36.09 21.37
CA GLN A 136 23.27 -35.44 20.25
C GLN A 136 24.70 -34.99 20.62
N PRO A 137 25.73 -35.29 19.81
CA PRO A 137 27.02 -34.63 19.88
C PRO A 137 26.93 -33.16 19.40
N PRO A 138 27.89 -32.28 19.75
CA PRO A 138 27.80 -30.85 19.50
C PRO A 138 27.74 -30.51 18.00
N VAL A 139 26.69 -29.79 17.61
CA VAL A 139 26.40 -29.38 16.22
C VAL A 139 27.21 -28.14 15.82
N GLU A 140 27.80 -28.17 14.63
CA GLU A 140 28.54 -27.03 14.04
C GLU A 140 27.57 -25.91 13.61
N VAL A 141 27.54 -24.80 14.36
CA VAL A 141 26.64 -23.66 14.11
C VAL A 141 27.24 -22.71 13.06
N VAL A 142 26.58 -22.59 11.90
CA VAL A 142 26.96 -21.63 10.86
C VAL A 142 26.15 -20.33 11.00
N THR A 143 26.74 -19.31 11.62
CA THR A 143 26.12 -17.98 11.78
C THR A 143 26.12 -17.16 10.49
N PHE A 144 24.99 -16.50 10.19
CA PHE A 144 24.86 -15.51 9.12
C PHE A 144 24.27 -14.18 9.66
N SER A 145 24.59 -13.06 9.00
CA SER A 145 24.19 -11.71 9.43
C SER A 145 23.13 -11.08 8.51
N TYR A 146 22.06 -10.55 9.10
CA TYR A 146 21.09 -9.67 8.43
C TYR A 146 21.60 -8.21 8.40
N LYS A 147 21.05 -7.37 7.51
CA LYS A 147 21.41 -5.95 7.38
C LYS A 147 20.14 -5.09 7.32
N GLU A 148 19.85 -4.40 8.43
CA GLU A 148 18.69 -3.49 8.56
C GLU A 148 18.83 -2.26 7.62
N ALA A 149 17.71 -1.76 7.11
CA ALA A 149 17.65 -0.55 6.27
C ALA A 149 17.32 0.69 7.12
N SER A 150 18.01 1.81 6.89
CA SER A 150 17.89 3.03 7.71
C SER A 150 16.73 3.94 7.27
N PRO A 151 15.99 4.58 8.20
CA PRO A 151 14.90 5.50 7.87
C PRO A 151 15.41 6.86 7.37
N VAL A 152 14.65 7.50 6.46
CA VAL A 152 15.01 8.77 5.81
C VAL A 152 14.19 9.94 6.38
N SER A 153 14.84 11.04 6.72
CA SER A 153 14.22 12.23 7.34
C SER A 153 13.48 13.15 6.37
N THR A 154 12.35 13.70 6.82
CA THR A 154 11.31 14.40 6.04
C THR A 154 11.66 15.84 5.59
N ALA A 155 12.80 16.39 6.03
CA ALA A 155 13.09 17.84 5.95
C ALA A 155 13.41 18.40 4.55
N MET A 156 13.55 17.56 3.52
CA MET A 156 14.04 17.96 2.18
C MET A 156 12.94 18.31 1.15
N ALA A 157 11.65 18.12 1.46
CA ALA A 157 10.60 18.03 0.44
C ALA A 157 10.06 19.36 -0.15
N PHE A 158 10.17 20.49 0.56
CA PHE A 158 9.19 21.59 0.39
C PHE A 158 9.56 22.82 -0.46
N LYS A 159 10.66 22.80 -1.24
CA LYS A 159 11.20 24.04 -1.88
C LYS A 159 11.25 24.10 -3.41
N GLY A 160 10.63 23.16 -4.14
CA GLY A 160 10.85 22.98 -5.60
C GLY A 160 9.75 23.39 -6.59
N LEU A 161 8.56 23.83 -6.14
CA LEU A 161 7.32 23.70 -6.94
C LEU A 161 6.88 24.89 -7.85
N SER A 162 7.76 25.84 -8.20
CA SER A 162 7.33 27.15 -8.72
C SER A 162 7.65 27.52 -10.19
N SER A 163 8.09 26.62 -11.07
CA SER A 163 8.43 27.02 -12.46
C SER A 163 8.35 25.91 -13.53
N VAL A 164 7.14 25.58 -14.00
CA VAL A 164 6.94 24.79 -15.24
C VAL A 164 5.75 25.31 -16.06
N ILE A 165 6.01 26.16 -17.05
CA ILE A 165 5.11 26.40 -18.21
C ILE A 165 5.98 26.61 -19.46
N GLY A 166 5.96 25.67 -20.42
CA GLY A 166 6.35 25.98 -21.80
C GLY A 166 7.02 24.87 -22.62
N GLY A 167 6.25 24.22 -23.50
CA GLY A 167 6.77 23.78 -24.81
C GLY A 167 6.92 22.28 -25.08
N LEU A 168 5.88 21.65 -25.63
CA LEU A 168 5.97 20.34 -26.30
C LEU A 168 5.17 20.37 -27.62
N LYS A 169 5.78 19.95 -28.73
CA LYS A 169 5.13 19.70 -30.04
C LYS A 169 5.93 18.66 -30.85
N LYS A 170 5.20 17.79 -31.55
CA LYS A 170 5.65 16.65 -32.39
C LYS A 170 6.12 15.45 -31.51
N PHE A 171 5.76 14.19 -31.76
CA PHE A 171 5.48 13.48 -33.03
C PHE A 171 4.40 12.37 -32.92
N ALA A 172 3.95 11.87 -34.08
CA ALA A 172 3.22 10.61 -34.32
C ALA A 172 3.39 10.25 -35.82
N PRO A 173 2.93 9.10 -36.38
CA PRO A 173 2.26 7.94 -35.74
C PRO A 173 2.81 6.56 -36.18
N LEU A 174 2.37 5.47 -35.52
CA LEU A 174 2.22 4.15 -36.14
C LEU A 174 1.21 3.30 -35.35
N ALA A 175 0.24 2.69 -36.02
CA ALA A 175 -0.77 1.84 -35.39
C ALA A 175 -1.35 0.79 -36.37
N LYS A 176 -1.57 -0.44 -35.88
CA LYS A 176 -2.67 -1.38 -36.20
C LYS A 176 -2.30 -2.83 -35.82
N LYS A 177 -3.08 -3.47 -34.93
CA LYS A 177 -3.87 -4.69 -35.24
C LYS A 177 -4.67 -5.23 -34.04
N ALA A 178 -5.69 -6.01 -34.40
CA ALA A 178 -6.46 -6.99 -33.61
C ALA A 178 -7.56 -6.46 -32.66
N THR A 179 -8.70 -7.16 -32.70
CA THR A 179 -9.93 -6.91 -31.94
C THR A 179 -10.70 -8.23 -31.76
N ALA A 180 -11.42 -8.33 -30.63
CA ALA A 180 -12.50 -9.29 -30.33
C ALA A 180 -12.08 -10.73 -29.97
N VAL A 181 -12.84 -11.52 -29.17
CA VAL A 181 -14.22 -11.39 -28.65
C VAL A 181 -14.28 -11.80 -27.15
N VAL A 182 -15.16 -11.17 -26.36
CA VAL A 182 -15.53 -11.59 -24.98
C VAL A 182 -16.96 -12.16 -24.95
N THR A 183 -17.16 -13.30 -24.30
CA THR A 183 -18.47 -13.95 -24.15
C THR A 183 -19.16 -13.57 -22.84
N SER A 184 -19.92 -12.47 -22.82
CA SER A 184 -20.90 -12.21 -21.75
C SER A 184 -22.21 -11.58 -22.28
N PRO A 185 -23.36 -11.81 -21.64
CA PRO A 185 -24.63 -11.19 -22.04
C PRO A 185 -24.61 -9.65 -21.97
N HIS A 186 -23.79 -9.06 -21.10
CA HIS A 186 -23.60 -7.61 -21.02
C HIS A 186 -22.82 -7.08 -22.22
N ALA A 187 -21.78 -7.79 -22.69
CA ALA A 187 -21.05 -7.43 -23.91
C ALA A 187 -21.96 -7.44 -25.16
N GLN A 188 -22.94 -8.35 -25.23
CA GLN A 188 -23.94 -8.35 -26.32
C GLN A 188 -24.85 -7.12 -26.31
N ASN A 189 -25.18 -6.56 -25.13
CA ASN A 189 -25.96 -5.32 -25.05
C ASN A 189 -25.12 -4.09 -25.44
N ALA A 190 -23.84 -4.05 -25.05
CA ALA A 190 -22.90 -3.03 -25.53
C ALA A 190 -22.72 -3.08 -27.06
N LEU A 191 -22.58 -4.27 -27.64
CA LEU A 191 -22.50 -4.46 -29.10
C LEU A 191 -23.79 -4.06 -29.84
N LYS A 192 -24.98 -4.28 -29.24
CA LYS A 192 -26.26 -3.78 -29.79
C LYS A 192 -26.35 -2.24 -29.73
N GLN A 193 -25.78 -1.60 -28.70
CA GLN A 193 -25.71 -0.14 -28.60
C GLN A 193 -24.69 0.46 -29.59
N ALA A 194 -23.51 -0.16 -29.76
CA ALA A 194 -22.56 0.21 -30.81
C ALA A 194 -23.17 0.02 -32.22
N GLY A 195 -23.92 -1.05 -32.43
CA GLY A 195 -24.64 -1.32 -33.68
C GLY A 195 -25.79 -0.35 -33.98
N THR A 196 -26.34 0.32 -32.97
CA THR A 196 -27.33 1.41 -33.17
C THR A 196 -26.65 2.77 -33.36
N PHE A 197 -25.51 3.01 -32.70
CA PHE A 197 -24.65 4.18 -32.96
C PHE A 197 -24.18 4.23 -34.42
N LEU A 198 -23.73 3.09 -34.98
CA LEU A 198 -23.29 2.97 -36.38
C LEU A 198 -24.43 2.99 -37.41
N LYS A 199 -25.69 2.81 -37.00
CA LYS A 199 -26.88 2.91 -37.87
C LYS A 199 -27.51 4.30 -37.91
N ASN A 200 -27.03 5.24 -37.09
CA ASN A 200 -27.49 6.64 -37.15
C ASN A 200 -26.84 7.35 -38.36
N PRO A 201 -27.62 7.89 -39.32
CA PRO A 201 -27.09 8.58 -40.50
C PRO A 201 -26.18 9.77 -40.18
N GLN A 202 -26.44 10.50 -39.08
CA GLN A 202 -25.59 11.63 -38.66
C GLN A 202 -24.20 11.17 -38.21
N ASN A 203 -24.11 10.02 -37.53
CA ASN A 203 -22.84 9.45 -37.09
C ASN A 203 -22.05 8.88 -38.29
N GLN A 204 -22.74 8.27 -39.26
CA GLN A 204 -22.13 7.87 -40.53
C GLN A 204 -21.60 9.08 -41.31
N GLN A 205 -22.33 10.22 -41.33
CA GLN A 205 -21.85 11.46 -41.94
C GLN A 205 -20.63 12.04 -41.22
N MET A 206 -20.57 12.01 -39.88
CA MET A 206 -19.35 12.42 -39.16
C MET A 206 -18.14 11.54 -39.51
N LEU A 207 -18.32 10.22 -39.63
CA LEU A 207 -17.26 9.29 -40.03
C LEU A 207 -16.82 9.48 -41.50
N MET A 208 -17.77 9.71 -42.42
CA MET A 208 -17.48 10.05 -43.82
C MET A 208 -16.70 11.36 -43.94
N ASN A 209 -17.08 12.40 -43.18
CA ASN A 209 -16.42 13.71 -43.19
C ASN A 209 -15.01 13.65 -42.56
N ALA A 210 -14.81 12.81 -41.54
CA ALA A 210 -13.48 12.55 -40.99
C ALA A 210 -12.59 11.81 -42.01
N GLY A 211 -13.11 10.77 -42.66
CA GLY A 211 -12.38 9.95 -43.64
C GLY A 211 -11.98 10.71 -44.92
N THR A 212 -12.82 11.62 -45.42
CA THR A 212 -12.51 12.41 -46.63
C THR A 212 -11.41 13.44 -46.41
N SER A 213 -11.22 13.92 -45.17
CA SER A 213 -10.13 14.86 -44.84
C SER A 213 -8.71 14.27 -44.89
N LEU A 214 -8.59 12.93 -44.93
CA LEU A 214 -7.33 12.21 -44.80
C LEU A 214 -6.82 11.52 -46.08
N LEU A 215 -7.55 11.63 -47.21
CA LEU A 215 -7.28 10.83 -48.42
C LEU A 215 -7.11 11.59 -49.75
N SER A 216 -7.14 12.93 -49.77
CA SER A 216 -6.84 13.70 -51.00
C SER A 216 -5.34 13.97 -51.14
N LYS A 217 -4.62 13.16 -51.94
CA LYS A 217 -3.21 13.39 -52.28
C LYS A 217 -2.88 13.12 -53.76
N THR A 218 -3.39 13.96 -54.63
CA THR A 218 -2.90 14.21 -56.00
C THR A 218 -3.18 15.66 -56.35
N GLY A 219 -2.22 16.37 -56.93
CA GLY A 219 -2.34 17.80 -57.22
C GLY A 219 -2.35 18.10 -58.71
N LEU A 220 -2.89 19.27 -59.08
CA LEU A 220 -2.46 20.12 -60.20
C LEU A 220 -3.21 21.47 -60.16
N THR A 221 -2.45 22.55 -60.42
CA THR A 221 -2.86 23.88 -60.94
C THR A 221 -4.26 24.46 -60.63
N GLY A 222 -4.29 25.60 -59.92
CA GLY A 222 -5.44 26.52 -59.92
C GLY A 222 -5.32 27.64 -58.89
N GLN A 223 -5.28 28.90 -59.33
CA GLN A 223 -5.34 30.06 -58.43
C GLN A 223 -6.77 30.27 -57.89
N GLN A 224 -6.91 30.60 -56.60
CA GLN A 224 -7.64 31.80 -56.14
C GLN A 224 -7.35 32.09 -54.65
N PRO A 225 -7.38 33.36 -54.20
CA PRO A 225 -6.92 33.74 -52.86
C PRO A 225 -8.03 33.76 -51.80
N MET A 226 -7.77 33.22 -50.60
CA MET A 226 -8.60 33.47 -49.41
C MET A 226 -7.91 34.40 -48.39
N ASN A 227 -8.31 35.68 -48.51
CA ASN A 227 -8.46 36.71 -47.48
C ASN A 227 -7.55 36.71 -46.22
N ASN A 228 -6.56 37.60 -46.21
CA ASN A 228 -5.66 37.87 -45.07
C ASN A 228 -6.30 38.64 -43.88
N GLN A 229 -7.57 39.05 -43.92
CA GLN A 229 -8.15 39.88 -42.86
C GLN A 229 -8.35 39.15 -41.51
N ALA A 230 -8.65 37.84 -41.52
CA ALA A 230 -8.89 37.09 -40.28
C ALA A 230 -7.64 36.97 -39.39
N MET A 231 -6.45 36.86 -40.01
CA MET A 231 -5.19 36.70 -39.28
C MET A 231 -4.71 38.04 -38.66
N MET A 232 -4.98 39.18 -39.30
CA MET A 232 -4.68 40.50 -38.73
C MET A 232 -5.58 40.88 -37.55
N GLN A 233 -6.87 40.53 -37.57
CA GLN A 233 -7.74 40.77 -36.40
C GLN A 233 -7.32 39.97 -35.16
N LEU A 234 -6.83 38.74 -35.37
CA LEU A 234 -6.36 37.88 -34.27
C LEU A 234 -5.03 38.40 -33.67
N LEU A 235 -4.16 38.99 -34.49
CA LEU A 235 -2.93 39.64 -34.03
C LEU A 235 -3.19 40.96 -33.26
N MET A 236 -4.13 41.79 -33.75
CA MET A 236 -4.48 43.07 -33.11
C MET A 236 -5.16 42.90 -31.74
N ASN A 237 -5.95 41.85 -31.55
CA ASN A 237 -6.53 41.55 -30.23
C ASN A 237 -5.50 41.04 -29.21
N PHE A 238 -4.35 40.51 -29.65
CA PHE A 238 -3.29 40.04 -28.75
C PHE A 238 -2.41 41.19 -28.24
N LEU A 239 -2.15 42.20 -29.09
CA LEU A 239 -1.35 43.39 -28.73
C LEU A 239 -2.06 44.38 -27.81
N ASN A 240 -3.41 44.35 -27.75
CA ASN A 240 -4.20 45.25 -26.90
C ASN A 240 -4.35 44.79 -25.43
N GLN A 241 -3.76 43.65 -25.01
CA GLN A 241 -3.86 43.16 -23.63
C GLN A 241 -2.57 43.31 -22.80
N SER A 242 -1.43 43.69 -23.40
CA SER A 242 -0.18 43.97 -22.69
C SER A 242 -0.03 45.46 -22.35
N GLY A 243 -0.87 45.94 -21.42
CA GLY A 243 -0.85 47.34 -20.98
C GLY A 243 0.33 47.68 -20.05
N MET A 244 1.51 47.98 -20.62
CA MET A 244 2.59 48.71 -19.94
C MET A 244 3.40 49.58 -20.92
N ALA A 245 3.14 50.88 -20.91
CA ALA A 245 4.02 51.90 -21.47
C ALA A 245 3.73 53.27 -20.82
N GLY A 246 4.41 53.55 -19.71
CA GLY A 246 4.50 54.92 -19.20
C GLY A 246 5.49 55.72 -20.04
N THR A 247 5.20 56.99 -20.31
CA THR A 247 6.16 57.96 -20.84
C THR A 247 6.23 59.18 -19.92
N PRO A 248 7.41 59.81 -19.76
CA PRO A 248 7.61 60.86 -18.77
C PRO A 248 7.19 62.24 -19.30
N GLN A 249 6.69 63.10 -18.42
CA GLN A 249 6.53 64.52 -18.70
C GLN A 249 7.25 65.35 -17.63
N MET A 250 8.23 66.16 -18.06
CA MET A 250 8.87 67.16 -17.19
C MET A 250 7.89 68.29 -16.88
N GLY A 251 7.97 68.88 -15.68
CA GLY A 251 7.10 70.02 -15.33
C GLY A 251 7.28 70.64 -13.94
N MET A 252 8.43 71.28 -13.70
CA MET A 252 8.65 72.44 -12.81
C MET A 252 8.38 72.37 -11.28
N MET A 253 9.39 72.86 -10.53
CA MET A 253 9.32 73.52 -9.21
C MET A 253 8.48 74.82 -9.24
N PRO A 254 8.14 75.53 -8.12
CA PRO A 254 8.76 75.51 -6.78
C PRO A 254 7.78 75.55 -5.57
N GLY A 255 8.30 75.55 -4.33
CA GLY A 255 7.52 75.90 -3.13
C GLY A 255 8.21 75.59 -1.79
N ALA A 256 8.68 76.62 -1.08
CA ALA A 256 9.52 76.55 0.13
C ALA A 256 8.80 76.27 1.48
N GLY A 257 9.59 75.89 2.49
CA GLY A 257 9.27 75.95 3.94
C GLY A 257 8.78 74.64 4.58
N THR A 258 9.10 74.29 5.84
CA THR A 258 9.92 74.92 6.89
C THR A 258 10.24 73.87 7.99
N MET A 259 11.34 74.00 8.75
CA MET A 259 11.56 73.23 10.01
C MET A 259 10.67 73.79 11.16
N PRO A 260 10.50 73.11 12.32
CA PRO A 260 11.54 72.79 13.34
C PRO A 260 11.58 71.27 13.69
N ALA A 261 12.60 70.62 14.27
CA ALA A 261 13.71 70.94 15.19
C ALA A 261 13.46 70.59 16.68
N MET A 262 14.44 69.86 17.27
CA MET A 262 14.63 69.52 18.71
C MET A 262 13.64 68.47 19.31
N THR A 263 13.97 67.66 20.35
CA THR A 263 15.06 67.74 21.35
C THR A 263 15.38 66.36 21.98
N GLY A 264 16.68 66.04 22.19
CA GLY A 264 17.28 65.34 23.35
C GLY A 264 16.80 63.93 23.79
N ALA A 265 17.43 63.25 24.77
CA ALA A 265 18.82 63.27 25.27
C ALA A 265 19.09 62.01 26.13
N ASN A 266 20.37 61.64 26.28
CA ASN A 266 20.98 60.51 27.04
C ASN A 266 20.39 60.13 28.42
N LEU A 267 20.54 58.85 28.81
CA LEU A 267 21.13 58.28 30.06
C LEU A 267 20.83 56.75 30.10
N MET A 268 21.75 55.78 30.24
CA MET A 268 22.80 55.45 31.23
C MET A 268 22.30 55.00 32.63
N GLY A 269 22.76 53.82 33.08
CA GLY A 269 22.43 53.15 34.36
C GLY A 269 21.97 51.69 34.09
N ALA A 270 22.68 50.59 34.36
CA ALA A 270 23.74 50.19 35.29
C ALA A 270 23.27 49.74 36.70
N GLN A 271 23.64 48.50 37.07
CA GLN A 271 23.52 47.85 38.40
C GLN A 271 22.06 47.53 38.88
N GLN A 272 21.80 46.53 39.73
CA GLN A 272 22.67 45.79 40.67
C GLN A 272 22.11 44.38 41.00
N ASN A 273 22.98 43.44 41.42
CA ASN A 273 22.59 42.20 42.13
C ASN A 273 22.07 42.52 43.55
N PRO A 274 21.37 41.56 44.19
CA PRO A 274 21.69 41.21 45.57
C PRO A 274 22.05 39.72 45.74
N MET A 275 22.75 39.42 46.83
CA MET A 275 23.30 38.10 47.17
C MET A 275 23.07 37.82 48.67
N LEU A 276 23.03 36.53 49.05
CA LEU A 276 23.22 35.97 50.42
C LEU A 276 22.16 36.16 51.52
N ALA A 277 21.74 35.01 52.09
CA ALA A 277 21.62 34.65 53.54
C ALA A 277 20.44 33.67 53.72
N ALA A 278 20.62 32.36 53.98
CA ALA A 278 21.06 31.71 55.22
C ALA A 278 20.00 31.67 56.34
N GLY A 279 19.55 30.46 56.75
CA GLY A 279 18.86 30.28 58.05
C GLY A 279 17.84 29.13 58.22
N MET A 280 18.28 28.05 58.88
CA MET A 280 17.57 27.27 59.92
C MET A 280 16.44 26.26 59.61
N PHE A 281 16.50 25.16 60.38
CA PHE A 281 15.53 24.08 60.57
C PHE A 281 14.30 24.53 61.41
N PRO A 282 13.24 23.71 61.52
CA PRO A 282 13.20 22.80 62.69
C PRO A 282 12.76 21.36 62.41
N THR A 283 13.25 20.44 63.24
CA THR A 283 12.83 19.04 63.38
C THR A 283 11.72 18.86 64.42
N GLN A 284 10.71 18.02 64.13
CA GLN A 284 9.91 17.22 65.09
C GLN A 284 9.27 16.06 64.28
N GLN A 285 9.55 14.77 64.49
CA GLN A 285 9.35 13.86 65.64
C GLN A 285 7.89 13.46 65.94
N MET A 286 7.70 12.12 65.94
CA MET A 286 6.53 11.26 66.26
C MET A 286 5.86 10.63 65.03
N GLY A 287 5.54 9.33 65.01
CA GLY A 287 5.83 8.29 66.00
C GLY A 287 4.88 7.09 65.87
N SER A 288 5.42 5.92 65.51
CA SER A 288 4.90 4.55 65.75
C SER A 288 3.38 4.29 65.85
N GLN A 289 2.85 3.38 65.02
CA GLN A 289 2.36 2.09 65.52
C GLN A 289 2.10 1.06 64.39
N LEU A 290 2.52 -0.18 64.65
CA LEU A 290 2.14 -1.40 63.91
C LEU A 290 0.77 -1.89 64.40
N PRO A 291 0.15 -2.83 63.66
CA PRO A 291 0.01 -4.14 64.29
C PRO A 291 0.50 -5.30 63.41
N ASN A 292 1.10 -6.30 64.07
CA ASN A 292 1.60 -7.53 63.46
C ASN A 292 0.56 -8.66 63.50
N SER A 293 0.59 -9.51 62.47
CA SER A 293 0.34 -10.97 62.48
C SER A 293 -0.95 -11.56 63.08
N SER A 294 -1.65 -12.41 62.31
CA SER A 294 -1.63 -13.88 62.53
C SER A 294 -2.52 -14.66 61.54
N ALA A 295 -2.20 -15.96 61.35
CA ALA A 295 -2.93 -17.04 60.65
C ALA A 295 -3.20 -16.84 59.13
N VAL A 296 -2.71 -17.66 58.18
CA VAL A 296 -2.52 -19.12 58.05
C VAL A 296 -3.80 -19.90 57.71
N ASN A 297 -3.87 -20.33 56.44
CA ASN A 297 -4.61 -21.45 55.84
C ASN A 297 -6.15 -21.50 55.90
N THR A 298 -6.70 -22.12 54.84
CA THR A 298 -8.09 -22.66 54.67
C THR A 298 -9.07 -21.83 53.85
N ALA A 299 -8.88 -21.81 52.51
CA ALA A 299 -9.96 -21.47 51.55
C ALA A 299 -9.76 -22.06 50.13
N MET A 300 -9.12 -23.23 49.99
CA MET A 300 -8.95 -23.92 48.69
C MET A 300 -9.70 -25.27 48.67
N LEU A 301 -10.99 -25.29 49.05
CA LEU A 301 -11.83 -26.49 48.98
C LEU A 301 -13.35 -26.21 49.01
N ALA A 302 -13.85 -25.26 48.20
CA ALA A 302 -15.29 -24.88 48.24
C ALA A 302 -15.96 -24.58 46.89
N GLN A 303 -15.35 -24.94 45.74
CA GLN A 303 -15.95 -24.71 44.41
C GLN A 303 -15.89 -25.93 43.48
N GLN A 304 -15.95 -27.14 44.05
CA GLN A 304 -15.92 -28.40 43.29
C GLN A 304 -17.01 -29.40 43.75
N GLN A 305 -18.22 -28.91 44.08
CA GLN A 305 -19.32 -29.78 44.55
C GLN A 305 -20.74 -29.30 44.22
N LEU A 306 -20.94 -28.60 43.09
CA LEU A 306 -22.28 -28.26 42.55
C LEU A 306 -22.50 -28.79 41.12
N GLN A 307 -21.99 -29.99 40.83
CA GLN A 307 -22.43 -30.83 39.72
C GLN A 307 -22.66 -32.28 40.18
N LYS A 308 -23.82 -32.53 40.79
CA LYS A 308 -24.56 -33.81 40.81
C LYS A 308 -25.84 -33.66 41.63
N ASN A 309 -26.83 -34.50 41.33
CA ASN A 309 -28.14 -34.61 41.99
C ASN A 309 -29.11 -33.44 41.77
N GLN A 310 -29.84 -33.49 40.64
CA GLN A 310 -31.31 -33.43 40.71
C GLN A 310 -31.96 -34.06 39.47
N LEU A 311 -32.55 -35.24 39.66
CA LEU A 311 -33.40 -35.93 38.69
C LEU A 311 -34.43 -36.76 39.47
N GLN A 312 -35.69 -36.73 39.02
CA GLN A 312 -36.86 -37.44 39.58
C GLN A 312 -37.37 -36.86 40.94
N ARG A 313 -38.68 -36.73 41.23
CA ARG A 313 -39.91 -37.32 40.65
C ARG A 313 -41.11 -36.34 40.56
N PHE A 314 -42.03 -36.68 39.66
CA PHE A 314 -43.45 -36.25 39.52
C PHE A 314 -44.31 -36.49 40.79
N PRO A 315 -45.58 -35.98 40.94
CA PRO A 315 -46.60 -35.89 39.86
C PRO A 315 -47.74 -34.82 39.88
N THR A 316 -48.47 -34.79 38.74
CA THR A 316 -49.92 -34.48 38.52
C THR A 316 -50.54 -33.11 38.84
N GLY A 317 -51.34 -32.56 37.90
CA GLY A 317 -52.27 -31.45 38.22
C GLY A 317 -52.91 -30.61 37.09
N THR A 318 -53.35 -31.20 35.96
CA THR A 318 -54.45 -30.72 35.06
C THR A 318 -54.76 -29.21 34.85
N ALA A 319 -54.67 -28.73 33.58
CA ALA A 319 -55.84 -28.39 32.72
C ALA A 319 -55.68 -27.16 31.79
N ASN A 320 -55.75 -27.41 30.46
CA ASN A 320 -56.32 -26.55 29.39
C ASN A 320 -55.70 -25.15 29.09
N ARG A 321 -55.60 -24.65 27.84
CA ARG A 321 -56.15 -25.11 26.55
C ARG A 321 -55.31 -24.53 25.36
N THR A 322 -54.99 -25.38 24.36
CA THR A 322 -54.92 -25.13 22.88
C THR A 322 -54.53 -23.74 22.32
N THR A 323 -53.65 -23.58 21.33
CA THR A 323 -53.58 -24.31 20.03
C THR A 323 -52.19 -24.30 19.36
N ASN A 324 -51.77 -25.45 18.82
CA ASN A 324 -51.33 -25.74 17.43
C ASN A 324 -50.45 -24.74 16.62
N LEU A 325 -49.50 -25.16 15.77
CA LEU A 325 -48.96 -26.48 15.41
C LEU A 325 -47.54 -26.29 14.82
N SER A 326 -46.59 -27.09 15.33
CA SER A 326 -45.54 -27.89 14.65
C SER A 326 -45.32 -27.75 13.11
N ARG A 327 -44.16 -28.11 12.53
CA ARG A 327 -43.36 -29.31 12.87
C ARG A 327 -41.95 -29.28 12.24
N ALA A 328 -40.93 -29.62 13.03
CA ALA A 328 -39.62 -30.03 12.52
C ALA A 328 -39.59 -31.54 12.21
N ARG A 329 -38.55 -32.02 11.50
CA ARG A 329 -37.75 -33.19 11.92
C ARG A 329 -36.54 -33.46 11.02
N SER A 330 -35.38 -33.54 11.67
CA SER A 330 -34.15 -34.20 11.23
C SER A 330 -34.02 -35.59 11.86
N PHE A 331 -33.36 -36.52 11.17
CA PHE A 331 -32.73 -37.81 11.58
C PHE A 331 -32.41 -38.55 10.26
N SER A 332 -31.44 -39.46 10.09
CA SER A 332 -30.25 -39.87 10.84
C SER A 332 -29.33 -40.65 9.86
N THR A 333 -28.04 -40.80 10.16
CA THR A 333 -27.07 -41.62 9.41
C THR A 333 -27.36 -43.13 9.46
N ALA A 334 -27.11 -43.86 8.36
CA ALA A 334 -26.54 -45.23 8.39
C ALA A 334 -26.12 -45.78 7.00
N ALA A 335 -24.93 -46.39 6.97
CA ALA A 335 -24.50 -47.56 6.18
C ALA A 335 -24.40 -47.54 4.63
N SER A 336 -23.40 -48.32 4.17
CA SER A 336 -22.91 -48.54 2.81
C SER A 336 -23.39 -49.85 2.17
N VAL A 337 -23.25 -49.98 0.84
CA VAL A 337 -22.82 -51.16 0.02
C VAL A 337 -23.44 -51.06 -1.39
N PRO A 338 -22.74 -51.45 -2.49
CA PRO A 338 -23.03 -50.98 -3.85
C PRO A 338 -23.79 -51.99 -4.72
N TYR A 339 -24.27 -51.57 -5.90
CA TYR A 339 -24.42 -52.45 -7.07
C TYR A 339 -24.27 -51.72 -8.41
N SER A 340 -24.05 -52.50 -9.47
CA SER A 340 -23.56 -52.11 -10.80
C SER A 340 -24.65 -51.95 -11.87
N ASP A 341 -24.19 -51.59 -13.08
CA ASP A 341 -24.79 -51.85 -14.40
C ASP A 341 -26.06 -51.06 -14.78
N GLN A 342 -26.32 -50.70 -16.05
CA GLN A 342 -25.57 -50.48 -17.31
C GLN A 342 -26.67 -50.17 -18.37
N MET A 343 -26.28 -49.94 -19.63
CA MET A 343 -27.15 -49.76 -20.82
C MET A 343 -27.81 -48.36 -20.99
N ALA A 344 -27.83 -47.73 -22.17
CA ALA A 344 -27.14 -48.05 -23.44
C ALA A 344 -26.93 -46.81 -24.34
N LEU A 345 -25.91 -46.92 -25.21
CA LEU A 345 -25.62 -46.08 -26.40
C LEU A 345 -26.60 -46.41 -27.57
N PRO A 346 -26.74 -45.59 -28.65
CA PRO A 346 -25.73 -45.34 -29.71
C PRO A 346 -25.44 -43.82 -29.96
N ALA A 347 -24.23 -43.35 -30.32
CA ALA A 347 -23.40 -43.59 -31.54
C ALA A 347 -24.01 -42.94 -32.81
N LEU A 348 -23.32 -42.36 -33.80
CA LEU A 348 -21.90 -42.09 -34.19
C LEU A 348 -21.97 -40.87 -35.17
N ALA A 349 -20.97 -40.05 -35.53
CA ALA A 349 -19.50 -39.91 -35.32
C ALA A 349 -19.16 -38.38 -35.38
N ALA A 350 -17.95 -37.81 -35.55
CA ALA A 350 -16.59 -38.29 -35.83
C ALA A 350 -15.52 -37.28 -35.28
N LEU A 351 -14.33 -37.21 -35.90
CA LEU A 351 -13.12 -36.40 -35.58
C LEU A 351 -12.42 -35.98 -36.93
N PRO A 352 -11.36 -35.12 -37.00
CA PRO A 352 -10.36 -34.82 -35.97
C PRO A 352 -9.77 -33.37 -35.87
N SER A 353 -8.78 -33.24 -34.96
CA SER A 353 -7.63 -32.30 -34.94
C SER A 353 -7.84 -30.80 -34.72
N LEU A 354 -7.67 -30.33 -33.47
CA LEU A 354 -6.85 -29.17 -33.04
C LEU A 354 -7.09 -28.87 -31.54
N LEU A 355 -6.54 -29.70 -30.64
CA LEU A 355 -6.56 -29.46 -29.20
C LEU A 355 -5.37 -30.16 -28.53
N GLY A 356 -4.26 -29.43 -28.45
CA GLY A 356 -3.06 -29.83 -27.73
C GLY A 356 -2.49 -28.62 -27.01
N GLY A 357 -2.40 -28.69 -25.67
CA GLY A 357 -1.83 -27.64 -24.83
C GLY A 357 -2.81 -26.58 -24.36
N LEU A 358 -3.46 -26.84 -23.22
CA LEU A 358 -3.75 -25.84 -22.17
C LEU A 358 -4.22 -26.60 -20.92
N GLY A 359 -3.31 -26.81 -19.97
CA GLY A 359 -3.60 -27.54 -18.73
C GLY A 359 -2.78 -27.01 -17.56
N GLY A 360 -3.47 -26.42 -16.58
CA GLY A 360 -2.96 -26.23 -15.22
C GLY A 360 -1.93 -25.13 -14.99
N ALA A 361 -2.40 -23.91 -14.73
CA ALA A 361 -1.69 -22.95 -13.88
C ALA A 361 -2.71 -22.30 -12.93
N GLY A 362 -2.53 -22.48 -11.63
CA GLY A 362 -3.47 -21.99 -10.62
C GLY A 362 -3.37 -20.49 -10.41
N ALA A 363 -4.52 -19.81 -10.32
CA ALA A 363 -4.59 -18.42 -9.90
C ALA A 363 -4.52 -18.34 -8.37
N THR A 364 -3.42 -17.79 -7.84
CA THR A 364 -3.33 -17.20 -6.49
C THR A 364 -1.99 -16.45 -6.37
N GLY A 365 -2.06 -15.13 -6.13
CA GLY A 365 -0.88 -14.25 -6.00
C GLY A 365 -0.51 -13.50 -7.29
N GLY A 366 -1.14 -12.34 -7.52
CA GLY A 366 -0.91 -11.55 -8.74
C GLY A 366 -1.40 -10.09 -8.70
N ALA A 367 -1.56 -9.48 -7.51
CA ALA A 367 -2.04 -8.09 -7.38
C ALA A 367 -0.91 -7.07 -7.11
N SER A 368 0.09 -7.41 -6.29
CA SER A 368 1.05 -6.42 -5.76
C SER A 368 2.22 -6.05 -6.66
N ALA A 369 2.45 -6.74 -7.79
CA ALA A 369 3.66 -6.58 -8.62
C ALA A 369 3.50 -5.63 -9.83
N LEU A 370 2.39 -4.89 -9.95
CA LEU A 370 2.01 -4.17 -11.18
C LEU A 370 2.03 -2.63 -11.07
N MET A 371 2.60 -2.07 -10.00
CA MET A 371 2.36 -0.68 -9.56
C MET A 371 3.66 0.13 -9.42
N GLY A 372 4.22 0.59 -10.54
CA GLY A 372 5.37 1.52 -10.54
C GLY A 372 5.01 2.89 -9.96
N GLY A 373 5.60 3.27 -8.83
CA GLY A 373 5.17 4.43 -8.03
C GLY A 373 5.44 5.81 -8.63
N ALA A 374 6.38 5.94 -9.57
CA ALA A 374 6.80 7.25 -10.10
C ALA A 374 5.67 8.00 -10.84
N ASN A 375 4.94 7.30 -11.72
CA ASN A 375 3.96 7.92 -12.62
C ASN A 375 2.70 8.45 -11.91
N MET A 376 2.36 7.89 -10.74
CA MET A 376 1.20 8.32 -9.94
C MET A 376 1.38 9.72 -9.32
N SER A 377 2.61 10.07 -8.93
CA SER A 377 2.89 11.36 -8.26
C SER A 377 2.59 12.56 -9.16
N GLY A 378 2.99 12.50 -10.44
CA GLY A 378 2.71 13.54 -11.43
C GLY A 378 1.22 13.68 -11.73
N LEU A 379 0.51 12.56 -11.87
CA LEU A 379 -0.95 12.55 -12.08
C LEU A 379 -1.69 13.22 -10.91
N VAL A 380 -1.39 12.84 -9.66
CA VAL A 380 -2.04 13.46 -8.48
C VAL A 380 -1.69 14.94 -8.33
N THR A 381 -0.45 15.33 -8.68
CA THR A 381 -0.04 16.75 -8.68
C THR A 381 -0.85 17.55 -9.71
N SER A 382 -1.09 16.99 -10.91
CA SER A 382 -1.90 17.63 -11.95
C SER A 382 -3.39 17.73 -11.59
N LEU A 383 -3.91 16.76 -10.81
CA LEU A 383 -5.30 16.76 -10.33
C LEU A 383 -5.49 17.59 -9.05
N MET A 384 -4.42 18.05 -8.40
CA MET A 384 -4.47 18.71 -7.09
C MET A 384 -5.50 19.86 -7.00
N PRO A 385 -5.64 20.78 -7.99
CA PRO A 385 -6.64 21.85 -7.93
C PRO A 385 -8.11 21.37 -8.03
N LEU A 386 -8.33 20.14 -8.50
CA LEU A 386 -9.64 19.47 -8.51
C LEU A 386 -9.85 18.68 -7.22
N LEU A 387 -8.82 17.98 -6.74
CA LEU A 387 -8.85 17.23 -5.47
C LEU A 387 -9.13 18.16 -4.28
N GLN A 388 -8.49 19.33 -4.22
CA GLN A 388 -8.75 20.37 -3.20
C GLN A 388 -10.17 20.95 -3.19
N GLN A 389 -11.05 20.57 -4.13
CA GLN A 389 -12.47 20.93 -4.11
C GLN A 389 -13.34 19.88 -3.42
N VAL A 390 -12.81 18.68 -3.16
CA VAL A 390 -13.54 17.52 -2.61
C VAL A 390 -12.86 16.91 -1.39
N LEU A 391 -11.54 17.02 -1.30
CA LEU A 391 -10.76 16.50 -0.21
C LEU A 391 -10.42 17.61 0.77
N THR A 392 -10.41 17.27 2.05
CA THR A 392 -9.83 18.16 3.06
C THR A 392 -8.31 18.32 2.84
N PRO A 393 -7.70 19.44 3.26
CA PRO A 393 -6.24 19.63 3.14
C PRO A 393 -5.44 18.51 3.82
N GLU A 394 -5.94 17.99 4.94
CA GLU A 394 -5.33 16.90 5.71
C GLU A 394 -5.37 15.60 4.91
N THR A 395 -6.50 15.33 4.22
CA THR A 395 -6.63 14.14 3.34
C THR A 395 -5.69 14.22 2.13
N VAL A 396 -5.52 15.41 1.56
CA VAL A 396 -4.51 15.66 0.52
C VAL A 396 -3.09 15.43 1.05
N GLN A 397 -2.79 15.91 2.25
CA GLN A 397 -1.48 15.73 2.88
C GLN A 397 -1.22 14.24 3.20
N MET A 398 -2.22 13.51 3.70
CA MET A 398 -2.18 12.06 3.87
C MET A 398 -1.79 11.37 2.57
N MET A 399 -2.49 11.64 1.46
CA MET A 399 -2.21 11.04 0.14
C MET A 399 -0.77 11.25 -0.33
N MET A 400 -0.17 12.41 -0.04
CA MET A 400 1.22 12.70 -0.41
C MET A 400 2.25 11.97 0.48
N GLN A 401 1.88 11.47 1.66
CA GLN A 401 2.77 10.88 2.67
C GLN A 401 2.81 9.33 2.62
N ASN A 402 2.91 8.77 1.41
CA ASN A 402 3.10 7.32 1.15
C ASN A 402 1.93 6.39 1.60
N ILE A 403 0.66 6.79 1.42
CA ILE A 403 -0.47 5.82 1.47
C ILE A 403 -0.19 4.66 0.50
N SER A 404 -0.70 3.45 0.79
CA SER A 404 -0.65 2.36 -0.18
C SER A 404 -1.19 2.83 -1.55
N PRO A 405 -0.55 2.49 -2.67
CA PRO A 405 -1.00 2.96 -3.99
C PRO A 405 -2.47 2.62 -4.29
N THR A 406 -3.00 1.56 -3.68
CA THR A 406 -4.41 1.13 -3.68
C THR A 406 -5.33 2.09 -2.93
N LYS A 407 -5.15 2.29 -1.61
CA LYS A 407 -5.95 3.23 -0.79
C LYS A 407 -5.87 4.66 -1.38
N MET A 408 -4.72 5.06 -1.93
CA MET A 408 -4.53 6.33 -2.63
C MET A 408 -5.34 6.42 -3.93
N LEU A 409 -5.30 5.38 -4.79
CA LEU A 409 -6.08 5.32 -6.03
C LEU A 409 -7.58 5.35 -5.77
N GLY A 410 -8.07 4.59 -4.80
CA GLY A 410 -9.50 4.57 -4.45
C GLY A 410 -9.98 5.96 -4.04
N ALA A 411 -9.30 6.59 -3.08
CA ALA A 411 -9.64 7.92 -2.58
C ALA A 411 -9.51 9.03 -3.65
N VAL A 412 -8.51 8.96 -4.54
CA VAL A 412 -8.41 9.85 -5.72
C VAL A 412 -9.56 9.59 -6.70
N THR A 413 -9.95 8.33 -6.91
CA THR A 413 -11.00 7.95 -7.87
C THR A 413 -12.40 8.34 -7.38
N ASP A 414 -12.71 8.20 -6.08
CA ASP A 414 -13.94 8.76 -5.50
C ASP A 414 -13.96 10.29 -5.68
N SER A 415 -12.86 10.98 -5.34
CA SER A 415 -12.73 12.42 -5.50
C SER A 415 -12.98 12.88 -6.93
N VAL A 416 -12.31 12.27 -7.91
CA VAL A 416 -12.50 12.56 -9.33
C VAL A 416 -13.93 12.24 -9.79
N THR A 417 -14.55 11.18 -9.26
CA THR A 417 -15.94 10.84 -9.54
C THR A 417 -16.90 11.90 -9.00
N GLN A 418 -16.66 12.44 -7.79
CA GLN A 418 -17.43 13.59 -7.28
C GLN A 418 -17.13 14.90 -8.04
N VAL A 419 -15.96 15.06 -8.67
CA VAL A 419 -15.67 16.19 -9.57
C VAL A 419 -16.34 16.00 -10.94
N ALA A 420 -16.42 14.78 -11.47
CA ALA A 420 -17.08 14.50 -12.75
C ALA A 420 -18.57 14.89 -12.74
N LYS A 421 -19.22 14.84 -11.56
CA LYS A 421 -20.58 15.38 -11.30
C LYS A 421 -20.70 16.91 -11.45
N VAL A 422 -19.58 17.65 -11.55
CA VAL A 422 -19.52 19.08 -11.94
C VAL A 422 -19.49 19.23 -13.47
N SER A 423 -18.75 18.36 -14.15
CA SER A 423 -18.18 18.66 -15.48
C SER A 423 -19.07 18.30 -16.67
N LEU A 424 -19.96 17.31 -16.54
CA LEU A 424 -20.70 16.73 -17.68
C LEU A 424 -21.75 17.63 -18.36
N GLU A 425 -22.05 18.82 -17.84
CA GLU A 425 -23.10 19.68 -18.41
C GLU A 425 -22.73 21.17 -18.62
N ASP A 426 -21.92 21.80 -17.74
CA ASP A 426 -21.73 23.27 -17.76
C ASP A 426 -20.35 23.76 -18.22
N LYS A 427 -19.32 22.90 -18.31
CA LYS A 427 -17.95 23.34 -18.63
C LYS A 427 -17.18 22.43 -19.57
N LYS A 428 -17.26 22.72 -20.87
CA LYS A 428 -16.38 22.14 -21.89
C LYS A 428 -14.89 22.34 -21.62
N GLN A 429 -14.50 23.41 -20.92
CA GLN A 429 -13.08 23.69 -20.62
C GLN A 429 -12.49 22.72 -19.57
N ASP A 430 -13.21 22.45 -18.48
CA ASP A 430 -12.76 21.51 -17.44
C ASP A 430 -12.74 20.07 -17.99
N GLN A 431 -13.75 19.70 -18.80
CA GLN A 431 -13.74 18.45 -19.55
C GLN A 431 -12.52 18.36 -20.49
N GLN A 432 -12.26 19.39 -21.31
CA GLN A 432 -11.08 19.45 -22.18
C GLN A 432 -9.76 19.46 -21.41
N HIS A 433 -9.73 19.94 -20.17
CA HIS A 433 -8.53 19.89 -19.33
C HIS A 433 -8.28 18.47 -18.82
N ILE A 434 -9.32 17.80 -18.30
CA ILE A 434 -9.26 16.39 -17.91
C ILE A 434 -8.89 15.52 -19.12
N GLU A 435 -9.55 15.69 -20.27
CA GLU A 435 -9.23 14.99 -21.52
C GLU A 435 -7.78 15.24 -22.00
N LYS A 436 -7.20 16.43 -21.76
CA LYS A 436 -5.80 16.72 -22.07
C LYS A 436 -4.81 16.14 -21.07
N LEU A 437 -5.17 16.03 -19.79
CA LEU A 437 -4.35 15.34 -18.79
C LEU A 437 -4.34 13.83 -19.08
N ILE A 438 -5.51 13.27 -19.38
CA ILE A 438 -5.72 11.89 -19.88
C ILE A 438 -4.88 11.63 -21.14
N ALA A 439 -4.96 12.49 -22.15
CA ALA A 439 -4.25 12.31 -23.43
C ALA A 439 -2.72 12.50 -23.37
N ASN A 440 -2.17 12.93 -22.22
CA ASN A 440 -0.73 13.09 -22.00
C ASN A 440 -0.17 12.07 -20.98
N ALA A 441 -1.01 11.22 -20.40
CA ALA A 441 -0.58 10.14 -19.53
C ALA A 441 -0.20 8.91 -20.35
N ASP A 442 0.85 8.21 -19.93
CA ASP A 442 1.40 7.05 -20.65
C ASP A 442 0.37 5.92 -20.77
N ASP A 443 0.33 5.24 -21.93
CA ASP A 443 -0.78 4.36 -22.34
C ASP A 443 -1.05 3.23 -21.32
N THR A 444 0.00 2.75 -20.64
CA THR A 444 -0.11 1.70 -19.61
C THR A 444 -0.67 2.20 -18.27
N ALA A 445 -0.40 3.45 -17.90
CA ALA A 445 -1.03 4.10 -16.74
C ALA A 445 -2.48 4.50 -17.07
N MET A 446 -2.72 4.89 -18.32
CA MET A 446 -4.03 5.20 -18.89
C MET A 446 -4.95 3.97 -18.92
N GLU A 447 -4.49 2.81 -19.39
CA GLU A 447 -5.31 1.60 -19.40
C GLU A 447 -5.65 1.14 -17.97
N LYS A 448 -4.68 1.21 -17.04
CA LYS A 448 -4.90 0.91 -15.61
C LYS A 448 -5.87 1.89 -14.95
N TRP A 449 -5.74 3.20 -15.19
CA TRP A 449 -6.64 4.21 -14.63
C TRP A 449 -8.03 4.18 -15.29
N ALA A 450 -8.13 3.98 -16.60
CA ALA A 450 -9.40 3.85 -17.30
C ALA A 450 -10.13 2.56 -16.91
N TYR A 451 -9.42 1.45 -16.71
CA TYR A 451 -9.99 0.22 -16.16
C TYR A 451 -10.45 0.44 -14.71
N GLY A 452 -9.60 1.03 -13.86
CA GLY A 452 -9.96 1.39 -12.48
C GLY A 452 -11.18 2.31 -12.41
N ALA A 453 -11.20 3.39 -13.18
CA ALA A 453 -12.32 4.34 -13.21
C ALA A 453 -13.57 3.79 -13.90
N ALA A 454 -13.47 2.86 -14.86
CA ALA A 454 -14.63 2.20 -15.46
C ALA A 454 -15.22 1.11 -14.54
N VAL A 455 -14.36 0.33 -13.88
CA VAL A 455 -14.77 -0.64 -12.84
C VAL A 455 -15.37 0.10 -11.65
N VAL A 456 -14.73 1.16 -11.15
CA VAL A 456 -15.29 2.00 -10.08
C VAL A 456 -16.57 2.70 -10.52
N ASN A 457 -16.71 3.20 -11.77
CA ASN A 457 -18.01 3.71 -12.21
C ASN A 457 -19.08 2.60 -12.34
N ALA A 458 -18.70 1.35 -12.64
CA ALA A 458 -19.64 0.23 -12.66
C ALA A 458 -20.04 -0.25 -11.25
N LEU A 459 -19.14 -0.15 -10.26
CA LEU A 459 -19.36 -0.56 -8.87
C LEU A 459 -19.98 0.55 -8.00
N ALA A 460 -19.55 1.81 -8.17
CA ALA A 460 -20.02 2.97 -7.39
C ALA A 460 -21.41 3.47 -7.80
N TRP A 461 -22.06 2.84 -8.80
CA TRP A 461 -23.49 3.05 -9.08
C TRP A 461 -24.36 2.24 -8.12
N SER A 462 -24.13 2.40 -6.81
CA SER A 462 -25.14 2.05 -5.82
C SER A 462 -26.37 2.95 -6.02
N PRO A 463 -27.59 2.39 -6.15
CA PRO A 463 -28.82 3.17 -6.32
C PRO A 463 -29.19 4.02 -5.09
N GLU A 464 -28.46 3.88 -3.98
CA GLU A 464 -28.74 4.56 -2.70
C GLU A 464 -28.02 5.90 -2.55
N VAL A 465 -26.92 6.12 -3.27
CA VAL A 465 -26.22 7.42 -3.30
C VAL A 465 -27.09 8.45 -4.01
N VAL A 466 -27.32 9.61 -3.39
CA VAL A 466 -28.13 10.66 -4.02
C VAL A 466 -27.41 11.16 -5.29
N ASP A 467 -28.02 10.96 -6.46
CA ASP A 467 -27.56 11.53 -7.72
C ASP A 467 -27.84 13.05 -7.74
N TYR A 468 -26.79 13.87 -7.87
CA TYR A 468 -26.88 15.33 -7.84
C TYR A 468 -25.94 15.97 -8.87
N ARG A 469 -26.32 17.17 -9.31
CA ARG A 469 -25.52 18.08 -10.14
C ARG A 469 -24.68 18.98 -9.24
N ARG A 470 -23.35 18.87 -9.29
CA ARG A 470 -22.49 19.54 -8.32
C ARG A 470 -22.41 21.06 -8.54
N VAL A 471 -22.33 21.81 -7.45
CA VAL A 471 -22.32 23.28 -7.43
C VAL A 471 -21.06 23.78 -6.72
N GLY A 472 -19.97 24.00 -7.47
CA GLY A 472 -18.67 24.40 -6.89
C GLY A 472 -18.62 25.77 -6.18
N ARG A 473 -19.74 26.51 -6.12
CA ARG A 473 -19.90 27.71 -5.27
C ARG A 473 -20.45 27.41 -3.88
N VAL A 474 -20.81 26.16 -3.60
CA VAL A 474 -21.27 25.69 -2.30
C VAL A 474 -20.25 24.69 -1.78
N ARG A 475 -19.64 24.98 -0.63
CA ARG A 475 -18.61 24.14 -0.02
C ARG A 475 -19.09 23.59 1.32
N LEU A 476 -18.61 22.40 1.64
CA LEU A 476 -18.76 21.77 2.95
C LEU A 476 -17.34 21.52 3.46
N ASP A 477 -17.10 21.86 4.71
CA ASP A 477 -15.84 21.63 5.39
C ASP A 477 -16.12 20.98 6.75
N PHE A 478 -15.28 20.04 7.18
CA PHE A 478 -15.33 19.49 8.54
C PHE A 478 -14.78 20.54 9.50
N MET A 479 -15.40 20.69 10.68
CA MET A 479 -14.97 21.62 11.72
C MET A 479 -14.19 20.89 12.81
N ASP A 480 -13.29 21.62 13.47
CA ASP A 480 -12.59 21.24 14.70
C ASP A 480 -11.72 19.96 14.63
N VAL A 481 -11.46 19.48 13.41
CA VAL A 481 -10.60 18.32 13.16
C VAL A 481 -9.12 18.69 13.26
N THR A 482 -8.40 18.08 14.21
CA THR A 482 -6.96 18.23 14.39
C THR A 482 -6.22 16.94 14.01
N PRO A 483 -5.39 16.92 12.95
CA PRO A 483 -4.68 15.70 12.56
C PRO A 483 -3.47 15.45 13.48
N LEU A 484 -3.29 14.20 13.91
CA LEU A 484 -2.20 13.75 14.79
C LEU A 484 -1.13 12.95 14.02
N MET A 485 0.06 12.81 14.59
CA MET A 485 1.15 12.01 14.01
C MET A 485 1.01 10.53 14.36
N LEU A 486 0.84 9.70 13.33
CA LEU A 486 0.83 8.24 13.42
C LEU A 486 1.63 7.62 12.26
N HIS A 487 2.60 6.76 12.56
CA HIS A 487 3.61 6.23 11.63
C HIS A 487 4.43 7.33 10.92
N GLY A 488 4.63 8.47 11.60
CA GLY A 488 5.24 9.67 11.00
C GLY A 488 4.39 10.35 9.90
N ARG A 489 3.08 10.10 9.88
CA ARG A 489 2.12 10.69 8.94
C ARG A 489 1.02 11.43 9.69
N SER A 490 0.50 12.51 9.10
CA SER A 490 -0.64 13.24 9.68
C SER A 490 -1.91 12.46 9.42
N ARG A 491 -2.66 12.05 10.44
CA ARG A 491 -3.94 11.33 10.30
C ARG A 491 -5.03 11.96 11.16
N VAL A 492 -6.26 11.90 10.70
CA VAL A 492 -7.45 12.26 11.49
C VAL A 492 -7.91 11.00 12.22
N LEU A 493 -7.90 11.01 13.55
CA LEU A 493 -8.18 9.84 14.37
C LEU A 493 -9.50 10.01 15.13
N TYR A 494 -10.32 8.96 15.18
CA TYR A 494 -11.53 8.91 16.00
C TYR A 494 -11.56 7.60 16.80
N HIS A 495 -12.11 7.66 18.02
CA HIS A 495 -12.18 6.49 18.89
C HIS A 495 -13.41 5.63 18.59
N GLN A 496 -13.22 4.34 18.33
CA GLN A 496 -14.28 3.42 17.89
C GLN A 496 -15.36 3.18 18.96
N ASP A 497 -14.95 3.14 20.24
CA ASP A 497 -15.84 2.88 21.38
C ASP A 497 -16.75 4.05 21.77
N HIS A 498 -16.60 5.21 21.14
CA HIS A 498 -17.39 6.42 21.36
C HIS A 498 -18.36 6.67 20.19
N ASP A 499 -19.46 7.39 20.45
CA ASP A 499 -20.29 7.93 19.37
C ASP A 499 -19.48 9.03 18.64
N ILE A 500 -19.24 8.84 17.35
CA ILE A 500 -18.48 9.79 16.54
C ILE A 500 -19.42 10.83 15.94
N ALA A 501 -19.09 12.11 16.12
CA ALA A 501 -19.79 13.23 15.52
C ALA A 501 -18.92 13.93 14.47
N PHE A 502 -19.54 14.46 13.41
CA PHE A 502 -18.86 15.21 12.36
C PHE A 502 -19.42 16.64 12.29
N PRO A 503 -18.92 17.58 13.11
CA PRO A 503 -19.24 18.99 12.96
C PRO A 503 -18.91 19.50 11.54
N LEU A 504 -19.84 20.25 10.94
CA LEU A 504 -19.74 20.68 9.54
C LEU A 504 -20.04 22.17 9.38
N LYS A 505 -19.24 22.82 8.54
CA LYS A 505 -19.44 24.19 8.06
C LYS A 505 -19.95 24.16 6.62
N LEU A 506 -20.95 24.98 6.32
CA LEU A 506 -21.45 25.23 4.97
C LEU A 506 -21.05 26.64 4.52
N GLU A 507 -20.41 26.74 3.36
CA GLU A 507 -20.24 28.02 2.67
C GLU A 507 -21.19 28.08 1.48
N THR A 508 -22.15 29.02 1.49
CA THR A 508 -23.12 29.16 0.39
C THR A 508 -23.46 30.63 0.08
N PRO A 509 -23.49 31.04 -1.19
CA PRO A 509 -23.86 32.41 -1.58
C PRO A 509 -25.37 32.69 -1.45
N ARG A 510 -26.20 31.66 -1.17
CA ARG A 510 -27.66 31.80 -1.01
C ARG A 510 -28.20 30.75 -0.03
N PRO A 511 -29.16 31.09 0.85
CA PRO A 511 -29.79 30.12 1.73
C PRO A 511 -30.46 28.95 0.98
N ILE A 512 -30.29 27.73 1.51
CA ILE A 512 -30.83 26.48 0.95
C ILE A 512 -31.98 26.02 1.85
N ARG A 513 -33.22 26.32 1.43
CA ARG A 513 -34.43 26.09 2.24
C ARG A 513 -34.68 24.65 2.69
N LYS A 514 -34.37 23.66 1.84
CA LYS A 514 -34.59 22.23 2.09
C LYS A 514 -33.54 21.41 1.35
N GLY A 515 -32.83 20.55 2.07
CA GLY A 515 -31.82 19.64 1.57
C GLY A 515 -31.86 18.28 2.25
N ILE A 516 -31.04 17.37 1.75
CA ILE A 516 -30.71 16.08 2.34
C ILE A 516 -29.20 16.07 2.50
N LEU A 517 -28.74 15.85 3.73
CA LEU A 517 -27.35 15.63 4.07
C LEU A 517 -27.16 14.11 4.23
N GLN A 518 -26.28 13.51 3.44
CA GLN A 518 -25.99 12.07 3.45
C GLN A 518 -24.52 11.89 3.85
N ILE A 519 -24.25 11.08 4.86
CA ILE A 519 -22.90 10.64 5.22
C ILE A 519 -22.74 9.18 4.80
N LEU A 520 -21.61 8.90 4.17
CA LEU A 520 -21.20 7.58 3.69
C LEU A 520 -19.83 7.27 4.28
N VAL A 521 -19.69 6.13 4.96
CA VAL A 521 -18.37 5.58 5.31
C VAL A 521 -18.05 4.51 4.27
N LYS A 522 -16.90 4.65 3.61
CA LYS A 522 -16.46 3.72 2.58
C LYS A 522 -15.11 3.11 2.92
N ASP A 523 -14.92 1.88 2.48
CA ASP A 523 -13.60 1.26 2.40
C ASP A 523 -12.72 2.02 1.37
N PRO A 524 -11.47 2.38 1.69
CA PRO A 524 -10.61 3.18 0.82
C PRO A 524 -10.07 2.46 -0.41
N GLU A 525 -10.08 1.11 -0.47
CA GLU A 525 -9.54 0.35 -1.60
C GLU A 525 -10.62 -0.06 -2.61
N SER A 526 -11.71 -0.64 -2.12
CA SER A 526 -12.87 -1.13 -2.90
C SER A 526 -13.90 -0.04 -3.20
N LEU A 527 -13.94 1.03 -2.40
CA LEU A 527 -14.98 2.07 -2.39
C LEU A 527 -16.39 1.56 -2.07
N GLU A 528 -16.51 0.35 -1.50
CA GLU A 528 -17.77 -0.17 -0.97
C GLU A 528 -18.31 0.71 0.17
N ILE A 529 -19.61 0.96 0.19
CA ILE A 529 -20.28 1.77 1.22
C ILE A 529 -20.60 0.84 2.39
N LEU A 530 -19.84 0.97 3.48
CA LEU A 530 -19.99 0.15 4.68
C LEU A 530 -21.08 0.68 5.60
N LEU A 531 -21.19 2.01 5.73
CA LEU A 531 -22.24 2.67 6.51
C LEU A 531 -22.84 3.85 5.73
N GLU A 532 -24.15 4.04 5.88
CA GLU A 532 -24.87 5.21 5.37
C GLU A 532 -25.80 5.80 6.44
N LYS A 533 -25.86 7.14 6.54
CA LYS A 533 -27.00 7.85 7.14
C LYS A 533 -27.47 9.01 6.28
N LYS A 534 -28.77 9.30 6.35
CA LYS A 534 -29.45 10.42 5.67
C LYS A 534 -30.19 11.29 6.69
N TYR A 535 -29.90 12.58 6.66
CA TYR A 535 -30.49 13.63 7.50
C TYR A 535 -31.28 14.60 6.62
N LYS A 536 -32.44 15.05 7.11
CA LYS A 536 -33.19 16.15 6.49
C LYS A 536 -32.73 17.45 7.11
N VAL A 537 -32.41 18.42 6.28
CA VAL A 537 -31.87 19.73 6.69
C VAL A 537 -32.69 20.83 6.04
N ASP A 538 -33.15 21.79 6.84
CA ASP A 538 -34.00 22.90 6.41
C ASP A 538 -33.32 24.24 6.70
N ASP A 539 -33.69 25.28 5.93
CA ASP A 539 -33.26 26.69 6.04
C ASP A 539 -31.75 26.96 6.27
N LEU A 540 -30.90 26.12 5.68
CA LEU A 540 -29.44 26.23 5.73
C LEU A 540 -28.92 27.58 5.24
N THR A 541 -28.02 28.18 6.02
CA THR A 541 -27.29 29.42 5.67
C THR A 541 -25.78 29.18 5.66
N SER A 542 -24.97 30.24 5.49
CA SER A 542 -23.51 30.11 5.51
C SER A 542 -23.00 30.18 6.95
N GLY A 543 -22.32 29.14 7.43
CA GLY A 543 -21.90 28.99 8.82
C GLY A 543 -21.85 27.51 9.24
N PRO A 544 -21.72 27.21 10.55
CA PRO A 544 -21.91 25.87 11.10
C PRO A 544 -23.31 25.32 10.77
N LEU A 545 -23.43 24.00 10.66
CA LEU A 545 -24.71 23.31 10.47
C LEU A 545 -25.31 22.89 11.81
N ASP A 546 -26.59 23.23 12.04
CA ASP A 546 -27.34 22.81 13.24
C ASP A 546 -27.50 21.28 13.36
N VAL A 547 -27.41 20.57 12.23
CA VAL A 547 -27.45 19.11 12.19
C VAL A 547 -26.03 18.59 12.04
N VAL A 548 -25.53 18.00 13.12
CA VAL A 548 -24.27 17.27 13.18
C VAL A 548 -24.54 15.79 12.84
N PRO A 549 -24.01 15.25 11.73
CA PRO A 549 -24.03 13.81 11.48
C PRO A 549 -23.28 13.06 12.58
N THR A 550 -23.85 11.95 13.04
CA THR A 550 -23.27 11.10 14.07
C THR A 550 -23.29 9.64 13.63
N LEU A 551 -22.22 8.91 13.89
CA LEU A 551 -22.15 7.45 13.81
C LEU A 551 -22.14 6.94 15.24
N ARG A 552 -22.99 5.95 15.51
CA ARG A 552 -23.09 5.40 16.87
C ARG A 552 -22.10 4.26 17.05
N ARG A 553 -21.67 4.04 18.28
CA ARG A 553 -20.81 2.91 18.69
C ARG A 553 -21.27 1.57 18.08
N ASP A 554 -22.56 1.23 18.16
CA ASP A 554 -23.15 -0.03 17.64
C ASP A 554 -22.98 -0.21 16.12
N GLN A 555 -22.73 0.86 15.39
CA GLN A 555 -22.45 0.84 13.95
C GLN A 555 -20.95 0.87 13.67
N LEU A 556 -20.16 1.50 14.54
CA LEU A 556 -18.70 1.53 14.45
C LEU A 556 -18.10 0.16 14.79
N GLU A 557 -18.74 -0.62 15.65
CA GLU A 557 -18.40 -2.03 15.93
C GLU A 557 -18.51 -2.95 14.70
N LEU A 558 -19.14 -2.51 13.60
CA LEU A 558 -19.17 -3.23 12.31
C LEU A 558 -17.94 -2.93 11.42
N LEU A 559 -17.08 -2.01 11.83
CA LEU A 559 -15.86 -1.63 11.12
C LEU A 559 -14.64 -2.23 11.81
N GLU A 560 -13.57 -2.48 11.06
CA GLU A 560 -12.32 -3.00 11.61
C GLU A 560 -11.57 -1.90 12.38
N PRO A 561 -11.03 -2.19 13.58
CA PRO A 561 -10.19 -1.25 14.31
C PRO A 561 -8.83 -1.06 13.62
N ASN A 562 -8.26 0.13 13.79
CA ASN A 562 -6.95 0.53 13.29
C ASN A 562 -6.80 0.46 11.76
N GLU A 563 -7.92 0.62 11.04
CA GLU A 563 -7.99 0.77 9.59
C GLU A 563 -8.46 2.17 9.16
N ASP A 564 -8.14 2.52 7.92
CA ASP A 564 -8.51 3.80 7.30
C ASP A 564 -9.87 3.72 6.61
N TYR A 565 -10.65 4.80 6.70
CA TYR A 565 -11.99 4.91 6.10
C TYR A 565 -12.21 6.27 5.42
N LEU A 566 -12.91 6.25 4.28
CA LEU A 566 -13.33 7.46 3.58
C LEU A 566 -14.73 7.89 4.03
N VAL A 567 -14.79 8.94 4.86
CA VAL A 567 -16.03 9.60 5.24
C VAL A 567 -16.40 10.63 4.17
N THR A 568 -17.38 10.29 3.33
CA THR A 568 -17.95 11.19 2.31
C THR A 568 -19.24 11.81 2.81
N VAL A 569 -19.27 13.13 2.94
CA VAL A 569 -20.48 13.91 3.23
C VAL A 569 -21.01 14.53 1.93
N VAL A 570 -22.29 14.35 1.66
CA VAL A 570 -23.00 14.87 0.48
C VAL A 570 -24.20 15.71 0.93
N LEU A 571 -24.27 16.98 0.50
CA LEU A 571 -25.46 17.81 0.67
C LEU A 571 -26.15 17.99 -0.69
N ALA A 572 -27.41 17.55 -0.82
CA ALA A 572 -28.21 17.68 -2.02
C ALA A 572 -29.54 18.40 -1.77
N TRP A 573 -29.93 19.32 -2.67
CA TRP A 573 -31.13 20.15 -2.54
C TRP A 573 -31.84 20.39 -3.87
N LYS A 574 -33.11 20.81 -3.82
CA LYS A 574 -33.89 21.11 -5.04
C LYS A 574 -33.59 22.53 -5.53
N GLY A 575 -33.06 22.65 -6.75
CA GLY A 575 -32.78 23.94 -7.39
C GLY A 575 -34.05 24.75 -7.71
N ARG A 576 -34.01 26.07 -7.45
CA ARG A 576 -35.15 27.00 -7.64
C ARG A 576 -35.35 27.40 -9.12
N SER A 577 -35.48 26.41 -10.02
CA SER A 577 -35.59 26.63 -11.47
C SER A 577 -37.00 27.11 -11.88
N ARG A 578 -37.21 28.43 -11.83
CA ARG A 578 -38.52 29.09 -11.93
C ARG A 578 -39.08 29.29 -13.35
N ARG A 579 -38.36 28.90 -14.42
CA ARG A 579 -38.61 29.44 -15.79
C ARG A 579 -38.77 28.43 -16.93
N ASN A 580 -38.74 27.12 -16.68
CA ASN A 580 -39.16 26.14 -17.70
C ASN A 580 -39.52 24.78 -17.09
N PRO A 581 -40.81 24.36 -17.06
CA PRO A 581 -41.27 23.12 -16.44
C PRO A 581 -41.22 21.93 -17.41
N SER A 582 -40.06 21.65 -18.01
CA SER A 582 -39.89 20.40 -18.77
C SER A 582 -40.04 19.19 -17.82
N PRO A 583 -40.83 18.16 -18.17
CA PRO A 583 -41.15 17.05 -17.27
C PRO A 583 -40.01 16.04 -17.04
N ARG A 584 -38.85 16.19 -17.71
CA ARG A 584 -37.64 15.46 -17.32
C ARG A 584 -37.21 15.94 -15.93
N ARG A 585 -37.31 15.06 -14.92
CA ARG A 585 -36.90 15.32 -13.52
C ARG A 585 -35.51 15.95 -13.51
N LYS A 586 -35.42 17.25 -13.21
CA LYS A 586 -34.15 17.95 -13.04
C LYS A 586 -33.43 17.31 -11.84
N LYS A 587 -32.19 16.85 -12.05
CA LYS A 587 -31.33 16.36 -10.98
C LYS A 587 -31.25 17.42 -9.87
N PRO A 588 -31.26 17.03 -8.58
CA PRO A 588 -31.04 17.98 -7.49
C PRO A 588 -29.66 18.63 -7.66
N MET A 589 -29.52 19.83 -7.13
CA MET A 589 -28.22 20.49 -6.98
C MET A 589 -27.52 19.90 -5.75
N GLY A 590 -26.20 19.85 -5.71
CA GLY A 590 -25.51 19.35 -4.53
C GLY A 590 -24.04 19.77 -4.41
N THR A 591 -23.42 19.39 -3.31
CA THR A 591 -21.98 19.43 -3.11
C THR A 591 -21.55 18.27 -2.21
N SER A 592 -20.25 17.98 -2.16
CA SER A 592 -19.71 16.93 -1.30
C SER A 592 -18.30 17.25 -0.83
N MET A 593 -17.93 16.67 0.31
CA MET A 593 -16.59 16.69 0.87
C MET A 593 -16.26 15.28 1.36
N THR A 594 -15.00 14.86 1.22
CA THR A 594 -14.51 13.56 1.65
C THR A 594 -13.29 13.77 2.55
N GLN A 595 -13.30 13.14 3.72
CA GLN A 595 -12.16 13.09 4.64
C GLN A 595 -11.73 11.64 4.84
N MET A 596 -10.42 11.38 4.80
CA MET A 596 -9.88 10.11 5.28
C MET A 596 -9.72 10.19 6.80
N ILE A 597 -10.25 9.20 7.50
CA ILE A 597 -10.10 9.03 8.95
C ILE A 597 -9.48 7.66 9.23
N THR A 598 -8.85 7.49 10.39
CA THR A 598 -8.51 6.18 10.94
C THR A 598 -9.37 5.94 12.17
N LEU A 599 -10.05 4.79 12.25
CA LEU A 599 -10.76 4.39 13.46
C LEU A 599 -9.78 3.68 14.38
N MET A 600 -9.62 4.20 15.60
CA MET A 600 -8.67 3.72 16.58
C MET A 600 -9.42 3.21 17.83
N ARG A 601 -8.92 2.17 18.49
CA ARG A 601 -9.33 1.78 19.86
C ARG A 601 -8.32 2.36 20.86
N ASP A 602 -8.28 1.82 22.07
CA ASP A 602 -7.30 2.19 23.10
C ASP A 602 -5.88 2.29 22.55
N TYR A 603 -5.44 1.34 21.71
CA TYR A 603 -4.12 1.34 21.07
C TYR A 603 -4.16 1.31 19.53
N CYS A 604 -3.15 1.95 18.93
CA CYS A 604 -2.76 1.81 17.53
C CYS A 604 -1.24 1.60 17.43
N PHE A 605 -0.74 0.88 16.42
CA PHE A 605 0.70 0.77 16.15
C PHE A 605 1.28 2.14 15.74
N ASP A 606 2.58 2.38 15.96
CA ASP A 606 3.30 3.52 15.39
C ASP A 606 4.60 3.10 14.72
N ARG A 607 5.54 2.54 15.49
CA ARG A 607 6.88 2.19 14.99
C ARG A 607 7.58 1.10 15.79
N ILE A 608 8.56 0.47 15.16
CA ILE A 608 9.47 -0.50 15.77
C ILE A 608 10.78 0.22 16.14
N GLU A 609 11.27 0.03 17.37
CA GLU A 609 12.48 0.71 17.88
C GLU A 609 13.54 -0.26 18.45
N GLY A 610 14.81 0.04 18.19
CA GLY A 610 15.94 -0.52 18.92
C GLY A 610 16.47 -1.87 18.43
N GLN A 611 17.58 -2.27 19.05
CA GLN A 611 18.13 -3.62 18.94
C GLN A 611 18.06 -4.29 20.31
N SER A 612 17.79 -5.58 20.29
CA SER A 612 17.56 -6.41 21.47
C SER A 612 18.24 -7.76 21.32
N GLU A 613 18.26 -8.53 22.40
CA GLU A 613 18.76 -9.88 22.39
C GLU A 613 17.90 -10.80 21.50
N THR A 614 18.55 -11.81 20.94
CA THR A 614 17.93 -12.83 20.09
C THR A 614 17.96 -14.18 20.79
N VAL A 615 16.79 -14.82 20.92
CA VAL A 615 16.62 -16.11 21.57
C VAL A 615 16.41 -17.20 20.51
N ALA A 616 17.30 -18.18 20.48
CA ALA A 616 17.17 -19.36 19.63
C ALA A 616 16.23 -20.38 20.28
N LEU A 617 15.21 -20.86 19.56
CA LEU A 617 14.30 -21.89 20.08
C LEU A 617 14.88 -23.31 19.92
N ASN A 618 16.11 -23.51 20.38
CA ASN A 618 16.91 -24.71 20.14
C ASN A 618 16.56 -25.90 21.06
N ASP A 619 15.89 -25.67 22.19
CA ASP A 619 15.33 -26.71 23.04
C ASP A 619 14.12 -27.37 22.34
N VAL A 620 14.32 -28.61 21.86
CA VAL A 620 13.33 -29.38 21.11
C VAL A 620 12.13 -29.76 21.98
N ASP A 621 12.36 -30.11 23.25
CA ASP A 621 11.30 -30.60 24.14
C ASP A 621 10.43 -29.44 24.60
N ARG A 622 11.04 -28.29 24.90
CA ARG A 622 10.32 -27.06 25.30
C ARG A 622 9.60 -26.38 24.13
N TYR A 623 10.24 -26.30 22.95
CA TYR A 623 9.73 -25.52 21.81
C TYR A 623 9.28 -26.37 20.63
N ARG A 624 8.87 -27.63 20.87
CA ARG A 624 8.57 -28.62 19.81
C ARG A 624 7.62 -28.14 18.72
N SER A 625 6.66 -27.28 19.05
CA SER A 625 5.69 -26.69 18.12
C SER A 625 6.35 -25.84 17.04
N TYR A 626 7.41 -25.11 17.38
CA TYR A 626 8.21 -24.25 16.50
C TYR A 626 9.22 -25.01 15.62
N TRP A 627 9.40 -26.31 15.85
CA TRP A 627 10.29 -27.17 15.06
C TRP A 627 9.56 -27.82 13.87
N HIS A 628 10.14 -27.67 12.67
CA HIS A 628 9.62 -28.20 11.42
C HIS A 628 10.63 -29.15 10.75
N LYS A 629 10.29 -30.43 10.63
CA LYS A 629 10.98 -31.40 9.77
C LYS A 629 10.58 -31.14 8.32
N VAL A 630 11.38 -30.37 7.58
CA VAL A 630 11.04 -29.97 6.20
C VAL A 630 11.31 -31.08 5.20
N TRP A 631 12.27 -31.97 5.47
CA TRP A 631 12.63 -33.01 4.51
C TRP A 631 13.26 -34.23 5.18
N GLN A 632 13.08 -35.39 4.56
CA GLN A 632 13.77 -36.64 4.88
C GLN A 632 14.00 -37.43 3.58
N GLY A 633 15.12 -38.14 3.51
CA GLY A 633 15.40 -39.08 2.42
C GLY A 633 16.51 -40.06 2.78
N GLN A 634 16.69 -41.09 1.96
CA GLN A 634 17.75 -42.08 2.13
C GLN A 634 18.85 -41.89 1.08
N LEU A 635 20.11 -41.96 1.54
CA LEU A 635 21.29 -41.92 0.69
C LEU A 635 21.53 -43.32 0.10
N SER A 636 21.34 -43.47 -1.21
CA SER A 636 21.60 -44.73 -1.92
C SER A 636 23.07 -44.84 -2.37
N SER A 637 23.46 -46.00 -2.93
CA SER A 637 24.82 -46.18 -3.46
C SER A 637 25.18 -45.20 -4.59
N ARG A 638 24.16 -44.71 -5.32
CA ARG A 638 24.24 -43.66 -6.35
C ARG A 638 23.97 -42.24 -5.82
N ARG A 639 23.74 -42.07 -4.51
CA ARG A 639 23.39 -40.79 -3.88
C ARG A 639 24.22 -40.59 -2.62
N ARG A 640 25.54 -40.44 -2.79
CA ARG A 640 26.48 -40.21 -1.67
C ARG A 640 26.55 -38.75 -1.23
N ARG A 641 26.09 -37.82 -2.09
CA ARG A 641 26.09 -36.37 -1.85
C ARG A 641 24.78 -35.76 -2.34
N LEU A 642 24.10 -35.01 -1.48
CA LEU A 642 22.91 -34.23 -1.81
C LEU A 642 23.13 -32.78 -1.37
N THR A 643 22.87 -31.83 -2.27
CA THR A 643 22.88 -30.39 -1.97
C THR A 643 21.48 -29.83 -2.13
N LEU A 644 20.95 -29.12 -1.13
CA LEU A 644 19.61 -28.52 -1.15
C LEU A 644 19.69 -27.00 -1.01
N ASP A 645 19.21 -26.26 -2.01
CA ASP A 645 18.92 -24.81 -1.93
C ASP A 645 17.55 -24.64 -1.26
N CYS A 646 17.57 -24.30 0.02
CA CYS A 646 16.40 -24.24 0.89
C CYS A 646 15.91 -22.80 1.04
N LYS A 647 14.63 -22.56 0.77
CA LYS A 647 13.90 -21.34 1.15
C LYS A 647 12.88 -21.67 2.23
N TYR A 648 12.91 -20.92 3.33
CA TYR A 648 12.00 -21.09 4.45
C TYR A 648 11.30 -19.77 4.79
N TYR A 649 9.97 -19.79 4.77
CA TYR A 649 9.14 -18.62 5.03
C TYR A 649 8.59 -18.67 6.46
N TYR A 650 8.62 -17.56 7.17
CA TYR A 650 7.72 -17.30 8.30
C TYR A 650 6.64 -16.35 7.81
N THR A 651 5.39 -16.76 7.91
CA THR A 651 4.22 -15.91 7.61
C THR A 651 3.39 -15.77 8.87
N LEU A 652 2.87 -14.59 9.15
CA LEU A 652 1.98 -14.39 10.29
C LEU A 652 0.52 -14.41 9.82
N GLU A 653 -0.32 -15.22 10.47
CA GLU A 653 -1.76 -15.31 10.17
C GLU A 653 -2.57 -15.10 11.46
N ARG A 654 -3.38 -14.03 11.49
CA ARG A 654 -4.19 -13.62 12.66
C ARG A 654 -5.23 -14.67 13.02
N ASP A 655 -6.01 -15.14 12.04
CA ASP A 655 -7.19 -15.98 12.25
C ASP A 655 -6.88 -17.46 12.62
N ARG A 656 -5.60 -17.86 12.62
CA ARG A 656 -5.20 -19.23 13.00
C ARG A 656 -5.00 -19.35 14.50
N THR A 657 -5.73 -20.25 15.15
CA THR A 657 -5.53 -20.57 16.59
C THR A 657 -4.28 -21.41 16.89
N VAL A 658 -3.60 -21.92 15.87
CA VAL A 658 -2.44 -22.82 15.99
C VAL A 658 -1.34 -22.51 14.98
N LEU A 659 -0.09 -22.71 15.39
CA LEU A 659 1.05 -22.73 14.48
C LEU A 659 0.85 -23.83 13.44
N ALA A 660 1.03 -23.50 12.17
CA ALA A 660 0.84 -24.45 11.07
C ALA A 660 2.08 -24.51 10.18
N ARG A 661 2.40 -25.70 9.66
CA ARG A 661 3.54 -25.92 8.77
C ARG A 661 3.07 -25.78 7.33
N MET A 662 3.78 -25.02 6.51
CA MET A 662 3.51 -24.99 5.07
C MET A 662 3.95 -26.33 4.46
N GLU A 663 3.21 -26.80 3.45
CA GLU A 663 3.63 -27.97 2.67
C GLU A 663 5.03 -27.75 2.07
N THR A 664 5.92 -28.75 2.21
CA THR A 664 7.27 -28.63 1.68
C THR A 664 7.33 -29.07 0.23
N LEU A 665 7.44 -28.09 -0.67
CA LEU A 665 7.67 -28.32 -2.09
C LEU A 665 9.15 -28.63 -2.32
N SER A 666 9.44 -29.83 -2.85
CA SER A 666 10.81 -30.23 -3.19
C SER A 666 10.95 -30.61 -4.66
N ARG A 667 12.08 -30.23 -5.27
CA ARG A 667 12.46 -30.62 -6.64
C ARG A 667 13.92 -31.03 -6.64
N ILE A 668 14.19 -32.33 -6.62
CA ILE A 668 15.54 -32.90 -6.61
C ILE A 668 15.88 -33.43 -8.01
N GLN A 669 17.03 -33.03 -8.55
CA GLN A 669 17.57 -33.46 -9.83
C GLN A 669 18.87 -34.23 -9.61
N GLN A 670 19.18 -35.18 -10.50
CA GLN A 670 20.43 -35.92 -10.47
C GLN A 670 21.45 -35.24 -11.39
N THR A 671 22.44 -34.58 -10.80
CA THR A 671 23.51 -33.89 -11.54
C THR A 671 24.65 -34.84 -11.93
N SER A 672 24.84 -35.95 -11.20
CA SER A 672 25.74 -37.05 -11.59
C SER A 672 25.38 -38.36 -10.89
N ASP A 673 26.07 -39.45 -11.24
CA ASP A 673 25.95 -40.78 -10.60
C ASP A 673 26.23 -40.84 -9.08
N THR A 674 26.68 -39.74 -8.48
CA THR A 674 26.92 -39.65 -7.02
C THR A 674 26.42 -38.37 -6.37
N ARG A 675 26.05 -37.35 -7.16
CA ARG A 675 25.64 -36.01 -6.70
C ARG A 675 24.21 -35.71 -7.16
N GLN A 676 23.36 -35.36 -6.20
CA GLN A 676 22.06 -34.78 -6.46
C GLN A 676 22.01 -33.33 -5.97
N GLU A 677 21.22 -32.52 -6.65
CA GLU A 677 20.99 -31.12 -6.31
C GLU A 677 19.49 -30.87 -6.31
N GLY A 678 18.99 -30.23 -5.27
CA GLY A 678 17.56 -29.98 -5.10
C GLY A 678 17.26 -28.56 -4.67
N LYS A 679 16.03 -28.15 -4.93
CA LYS A 679 15.43 -26.95 -4.37
C LYS A 679 14.33 -27.36 -3.41
N LEU A 680 14.27 -26.69 -2.27
CA LEU A 680 13.27 -26.92 -1.22
C LEU A 680 12.61 -25.59 -0.88
N LYS A 681 11.28 -25.55 -0.86
CA LYS A 681 10.48 -24.42 -0.36
C LYS A 681 9.55 -24.95 0.73
N ALA A 682 9.71 -24.43 1.94
CA ALA A 682 8.92 -24.76 3.11
C ALA A 682 8.63 -23.49 3.92
N GLY A 683 7.91 -23.61 5.04
CA GLY A 683 7.69 -22.49 5.94
C GLY A 683 6.82 -22.82 7.14
N MET A 684 6.57 -21.81 7.97
CA MET A 684 5.72 -21.87 9.15
C MET A 684 4.81 -20.65 9.22
N MET A 685 3.52 -20.92 9.31
CA MET A 685 2.46 -19.96 9.62
C MET A 685 2.46 -19.80 11.14
N LEU A 686 2.88 -18.62 11.59
CA LEU A 686 2.88 -18.16 12.97
C LEU A 686 1.52 -17.55 13.30
N ASN A 687 1.15 -17.56 14.58
CA ASN A 687 -0.03 -16.87 15.10
C ASN A 687 0.42 -15.85 16.18
N PRO A 688 -0.18 -14.65 16.22
CA PRO A 688 0.06 -13.63 17.25
C PRO A 688 0.00 -14.12 18.69
N GLU A 689 -1.08 -14.81 19.07
CA GLU A 689 -1.34 -15.24 20.45
C GLU A 689 -0.26 -16.22 20.93
N ARG A 690 0.15 -17.17 20.09
CA ARG A 690 1.23 -18.14 20.40
C ARG A 690 2.60 -17.48 20.55
N LEU A 691 2.86 -16.43 19.78
CA LEU A 691 4.08 -15.62 19.94
C LEU A 691 4.01 -14.79 21.24
N ASN A 692 2.83 -14.31 21.62
CA ASN A 692 2.61 -13.61 22.89
C ASN A 692 2.76 -14.54 24.11
N GLU A 693 2.16 -15.74 24.07
CA GLU A 693 2.38 -16.81 25.06
C GLU A 693 3.86 -17.20 25.17
N LEU A 694 4.61 -17.14 24.06
CA LEU A 694 6.03 -17.44 24.04
C LEU A 694 6.86 -16.32 24.68
N LEU A 695 6.45 -15.04 24.57
CA LEU A 695 7.17 -13.89 25.15
C LEU A 695 7.48 -14.10 26.64
N GLY A 696 6.47 -14.49 27.42
CA GLY A 696 6.61 -14.79 28.85
C GLY A 696 7.32 -16.13 29.17
N GLN A 697 7.72 -16.89 28.16
CA GLN A 697 8.59 -18.07 28.30
C GLN A 697 10.07 -17.74 27.99
N ILE A 698 10.32 -16.79 27.09
CA ILE A 698 11.66 -16.47 26.58
C ILE A 698 12.21 -15.13 27.09
N SER A 699 11.42 -14.37 27.86
CA SER A 699 11.81 -13.11 28.47
C SER A 699 11.00 -12.81 29.73
N ASP A 700 11.46 -11.85 30.53
CA ASP A 700 10.75 -11.33 31.71
C ASP A 700 9.69 -10.26 31.37
N HIS A 701 9.39 -10.03 30.09
CA HIS A 701 8.37 -9.07 29.66
C HIS A 701 6.96 -9.65 29.82
N GLU A 702 6.03 -8.82 30.28
CA GLU A 702 4.62 -9.17 30.37
C GLU A 702 4.03 -9.46 28.97
N PRO A 703 3.22 -10.51 28.80
CA PRO A 703 2.44 -10.72 27.58
C PRO A 703 1.52 -9.53 27.32
N LEU A 704 1.36 -9.18 26.04
CA LEU A 704 0.47 -8.11 25.61
C LEU A 704 -0.99 -8.49 25.85
N ASP A 705 -1.83 -7.52 26.15
CA ASP A 705 -3.28 -7.72 26.20
C ASP A 705 -3.89 -7.82 24.78
N ASP A 706 -5.17 -8.21 24.71
CA ASP A 706 -5.88 -8.39 23.44
C ASP A 706 -5.96 -7.10 22.61
N GLU A 707 -5.99 -5.92 23.23
CA GLU A 707 -6.11 -4.64 22.53
C GLU A 707 -4.77 -4.22 21.93
N GLN A 708 -3.67 -4.39 22.68
CA GLN A 708 -2.30 -4.22 22.21
C GLN A 708 -1.96 -5.20 21.08
N LEU A 709 -2.39 -6.47 21.17
CA LEU A 709 -2.24 -7.44 20.08
C LEU A 709 -3.03 -7.03 18.84
N ASN A 710 -4.30 -6.61 18.99
CA ASN A 710 -5.13 -6.16 17.88
C ASN A 710 -4.57 -4.89 17.23
N ALA A 711 -3.97 -3.97 18.00
CA ALA A 711 -3.27 -2.81 17.48
C ALA A 711 -2.01 -3.16 16.68
N LEU A 712 -1.29 -4.21 17.11
CA LEU A 712 -0.06 -4.64 16.46
C LEU A 712 -0.30 -5.36 15.13
N PHE A 713 -1.43 -6.08 15.00
CA PHE A 713 -1.70 -6.99 13.87
C PHE A 713 -2.91 -6.57 13.01
N ASN A 714 -3.01 -5.27 12.69
CA ASN A 714 -3.86 -4.82 11.58
C ASN A 714 -3.32 -5.31 10.21
N THR A 715 -4.13 -5.12 9.15
CA THR A 715 -3.84 -5.66 7.81
C THR A 715 -2.52 -5.14 7.23
N ASP A 716 -2.25 -3.84 7.41
CA ASP A 716 -1.05 -3.19 6.91
C ASP A 716 0.23 -3.71 7.64
N ASN A 717 0.15 -3.94 8.95
CA ASN A 717 1.29 -4.28 9.81
C ASN A 717 1.71 -5.76 9.75
N ILE A 718 0.79 -6.70 9.50
CA ILE A 718 1.10 -8.15 9.41
C ILE A 718 2.27 -8.41 8.44
N SER A 719 2.38 -7.61 7.38
CA SER A 719 3.47 -7.67 6.40
C SER A 719 4.88 -7.49 7.01
N LEU A 720 5.02 -6.72 8.09
CA LEU A 720 6.28 -6.43 8.79
C LEU A 720 6.84 -7.64 9.56
N PHE A 721 6.00 -8.64 9.86
CA PHE A 721 6.36 -9.85 10.60
C PHE A 721 6.72 -11.03 9.69
N ASN A 722 6.53 -10.88 8.37
CA ASN A 722 6.87 -11.91 7.40
C ASN A 722 8.39 -11.94 7.17
N ALA A 723 9.02 -13.11 7.32
CA ALA A 723 10.45 -13.29 7.16
C ALA A 723 10.78 -14.42 6.18
N LEU A 724 11.91 -14.29 5.48
CA LEU A 724 12.41 -15.28 4.53
C LEU A 724 13.87 -15.62 4.83
N ALA A 725 14.12 -16.87 5.18
CA ALA A 725 15.47 -17.43 5.26
C ALA A 725 15.80 -18.23 3.98
N ARG A 726 17.07 -18.18 3.56
CA ARG A 726 17.59 -19.02 2.47
C ARG A 726 18.98 -19.56 2.84
N THR A 727 19.22 -20.84 2.59
CA THR A 727 20.52 -21.48 2.83
C THR A 727 20.77 -22.63 1.87
N GLU A 728 22.03 -23.07 1.75
CA GLU A 728 22.41 -24.27 1.00
C GLU A 728 22.90 -25.36 1.97
N VAL A 729 22.16 -26.47 2.08
CA VAL A 729 22.48 -27.59 2.97
C VAL A 729 23.15 -28.73 2.18
N LYS A 730 24.23 -29.30 2.71
CA LYS A 730 25.01 -30.37 2.05
C LYS A 730 25.04 -31.64 2.89
N PHE A 731 24.28 -32.65 2.49
CA PHE A 731 24.32 -33.98 3.09
C PHE A 731 25.39 -34.86 2.43
N LYS A 732 26.12 -35.60 3.27
CA LYS A 732 27.08 -36.65 2.90
C LYS A 732 26.88 -37.80 3.87
N GLY A 733 26.92 -39.04 3.39
CA GLY A 733 26.74 -40.22 4.25
C GLY A 733 26.97 -41.53 3.49
N ARG A 734 26.78 -42.66 4.16
CA ARG A 734 26.98 -44.00 3.61
C ARG A 734 25.77 -44.43 2.77
N LYS A 735 25.89 -45.58 2.08
CA LYS A 735 24.75 -46.24 1.44
C LYS A 735 23.84 -46.76 2.55
N GLY A 736 22.60 -46.30 2.59
CA GLY A 736 21.59 -46.68 3.57
C GLY A 736 21.30 -45.58 4.60
N SER A 737 22.24 -44.66 4.85
CA SER A 737 22.06 -43.58 5.84
C SER A 737 20.79 -42.78 5.53
N THR A 738 19.90 -42.71 6.52
CA THR A 738 18.71 -41.85 6.47
C THR A 738 19.14 -40.45 6.88
N VAL A 739 18.82 -39.44 6.07
CA VAL A 739 19.10 -38.04 6.36
C VAL A 739 17.79 -37.25 6.48
N ALA A 740 17.74 -36.31 7.41
CA ALA A 740 16.62 -35.38 7.54
C ALA A 740 17.09 -33.95 7.79
N LEU A 741 16.25 -33.00 7.40
CA LEU A 741 16.45 -31.57 7.61
C LEU A 741 15.34 -31.02 8.50
N TRP A 742 15.75 -30.40 9.60
CA TRP A 742 14.89 -29.71 10.55
C TRP A 742 15.15 -28.20 10.50
N VAL A 743 14.13 -27.41 10.81
CA VAL A 743 14.20 -25.95 10.90
C VAL A 743 13.51 -25.48 12.17
N TYR A 744 14.13 -24.52 12.87
CA TYR A 744 13.54 -23.80 14.01
C TYR A 744 13.93 -22.31 13.96
N PRO A 745 13.13 -21.39 14.54
CA PRO A 745 13.40 -19.96 14.49
C PRO A 745 14.36 -19.47 15.58
N GLU A 746 14.98 -18.33 15.30
CA GLU A 746 15.57 -17.43 16.28
C GLU A 746 14.77 -16.12 16.29
N LEU A 747 14.31 -15.70 17.47
CA LEU A 747 13.42 -14.57 17.66
C LEU A 747 14.14 -13.40 18.34
N LYS A 748 13.94 -12.18 17.86
CA LYS A 748 14.41 -10.92 18.45
C LYS A 748 13.28 -10.33 19.30
N ILE A 749 13.52 -10.02 20.57
CA ILE A 749 12.50 -9.42 21.46
C ILE A 749 12.40 -7.93 21.18
N GLN A 750 11.64 -7.57 20.16
CA GLN A 750 11.65 -6.23 19.60
C GLN A 750 10.82 -5.27 20.47
N ARG A 751 11.39 -4.10 20.81
CA ARG A 751 10.60 -3.01 21.41
C ARG A 751 9.76 -2.36 20.31
N ILE A 752 8.47 -2.22 20.57
CA ILE A 752 7.49 -1.66 19.66
C ILE A 752 6.78 -0.52 20.38
N LEU A 753 6.56 0.58 19.68
CA LEU A 753 5.78 1.69 20.21
C LEU A 753 4.38 1.63 19.62
N LEU A 754 3.42 1.49 20.53
CA LEU A 754 2.02 1.78 20.27
C LEU A 754 1.75 3.23 20.67
N LYS A 755 0.68 3.80 20.11
CA LYS A 755 0.09 5.07 20.53
C LYS A 755 -1.23 4.75 21.22
N GLN A 756 -1.41 5.26 22.43
CA GLN A 756 -2.64 5.16 23.19
C GLN A 756 -3.42 6.48 23.10
N ALA A 757 -4.76 6.41 22.96
CA ALA A 757 -5.59 7.61 23.04
C ALA A 757 -5.57 8.15 24.48
N SER A 758 -5.15 9.40 24.66
CA SER A 758 -5.03 10.06 25.98
C SER A 758 -6.15 11.05 26.23
N GLU A 759 -6.56 11.77 25.19
CA GLU A 759 -7.68 12.72 25.23
C GLU A 759 -8.56 12.51 24.00
N ILE A 760 -9.88 12.50 24.23
CA ILE A 760 -10.94 12.31 23.25
C ILE A 760 -11.98 13.41 23.50
N ASP A 761 -12.38 14.13 22.46
CA ASP A 761 -13.34 15.23 22.58
C ASP A 761 -14.81 14.75 22.65
N GLU A 762 -15.76 15.69 22.79
CA GLU A 762 -17.20 15.40 22.80
C GLU A 762 -17.74 14.82 21.48
N ASN A 763 -16.94 14.86 20.39
CA ASN A 763 -17.26 14.33 19.07
C ASN A 763 -16.63 12.94 18.83
N GLY A 764 -15.92 12.36 19.80
CA GLY A 764 -15.17 11.11 19.64
C GLY A 764 -13.87 11.26 18.84
N HIS A 765 -13.44 12.49 18.54
CA HIS A 765 -12.16 12.78 17.88
C HIS A 765 -11.02 12.70 18.89
N VAL A 766 -9.94 12.01 18.53
CA VAL A 766 -8.76 11.87 19.41
C VAL A 766 -7.90 13.13 19.27
N THR A 767 -7.69 13.86 20.37
CA THR A 767 -6.93 15.12 20.41
C THR A 767 -5.49 14.93 20.89
N GLU A 768 -5.21 13.90 21.70
CA GLU A 768 -3.86 13.59 22.19
C GLU A 768 -3.54 12.08 22.17
N LEU A 769 -2.29 11.76 21.83
CA LEU A 769 -1.73 10.39 21.85
C LEU A 769 -0.51 10.30 22.77
N VAL A 770 -0.48 9.29 23.63
CA VAL A 770 0.68 8.94 24.47
C VAL A 770 1.40 7.72 23.90
N GLU A 771 2.73 7.64 24.07
CA GLU A 771 3.51 6.46 23.65
C GLU A 771 3.43 5.35 24.70
N ALA A 772 2.91 4.19 24.28
CA ALA A 772 2.86 2.96 25.06
C ALA A 772 3.92 1.97 24.52
N PRO A 773 5.10 1.87 25.17
CA PRO A 773 6.14 0.94 24.73
C PRO A 773 5.80 -0.50 25.15
N VAL A 774 5.71 -1.38 24.17
CA VAL A 774 5.48 -2.82 24.34
C VAL A 774 6.66 -3.63 23.78
N TYR A 775 6.70 -4.93 24.06
CA TYR A 775 7.74 -5.84 23.56
C TYR A 775 7.09 -7.03 22.87
N PHE A 776 7.64 -7.48 21.75
CA PHE A 776 7.08 -8.62 21.01
C PHE A 776 8.17 -9.44 20.29
N PRO A 777 8.08 -10.78 20.27
CA PRO A 777 9.10 -11.61 19.64
C PRO A 777 8.91 -11.68 18.11
N MET A 778 9.90 -11.21 17.35
CA MET A 778 9.90 -11.21 15.89
C MET A 778 10.90 -12.22 15.31
N PRO A 779 10.55 -13.04 14.31
CA PRO A 779 11.52 -13.94 13.66
C PRO A 779 12.62 -13.19 12.93
N THR A 780 13.89 -13.47 13.25
CA THR A 780 15.04 -12.83 12.60
C THR A 780 16.00 -13.79 11.93
N LYS A 781 16.09 -15.04 12.38
CA LYS A 781 16.86 -16.10 11.69
C LYS A 781 16.09 -17.42 11.69
N ALA A 782 16.48 -18.31 10.78
CA ALA A 782 16.09 -19.71 10.79
C ALA A 782 17.36 -20.57 10.92
N HIS A 783 17.35 -21.50 11.86
CA HIS A 783 18.40 -22.50 12.03
C HIS A 783 18.05 -23.77 11.28
N PHE A 784 18.96 -24.26 10.44
CA PHE A 784 18.75 -25.45 9.60
C PHE A 784 19.65 -26.58 10.11
N ILE A 785 19.04 -27.61 10.72
CA ILE A 785 19.76 -28.73 11.33
C ILE A 785 19.62 -29.98 10.46
N GLY A 786 20.73 -30.39 9.85
CA GLY A 786 20.84 -31.68 9.19
C GLY A 786 21.15 -32.78 10.20
N VAL A 787 20.40 -33.88 10.18
CA VAL A 787 20.66 -35.10 10.96
C VAL A 787 20.84 -36.29 10.03
N SER A 788 21.68 -37.25 10.44
CA SER A 788 21.93 -38.50 9.72
C SER A 788 21.92 -39.68 10.69
N ASP A 789 21.20 -40.75 10.33
CA ASP A 789 21.42 -42.09 10.88
C ASP A 789 22.74 -42.63 10.30
N ASP A 790 23.77 -42.70 11.14
CA ASP A 790 25.03 -43.39 10.88
C ASP A 790 25.19 -44.55 11.87
N ASP A 791 24.49 -45.65 11.59
CA ASP A 791 24.79 -47.00 12.10
C ASP A 791 26.11 -47.57 11.47
#